data_AF-A0A9P9I5T7-F1
#
_entry.id   AF-A0A9P9I5T7-F1
#
_cell.length_a   1.000
_cell.length_b   1.000
_cell.length_c   1.000
_cell.angle_alpha   90.00
_cell.angle_beta   90.00
_cell.angle_gamma   90.00
#
_symmetry.space_group_name_H-M   'P 1'
#
loop_
_entity.id
_entity.type
_entity.pdbx_description
1 polymer ?
#
loop_
_entity_poly.entity_id
_entity_poly.type
_entity_poly.pdbx_seq_one_letter_code
_entity_poly.pdbx_strand_id
1 'polypeptide(L)'
;PFTDVFCYFCDDLGGLKQVACHLAAWLEHGDLSTLPTSTHPRVVVVTEKIPLGAESENEARKTLLWLLREETTKDLSEQFSAIDVIALFPSGTISVEARHRLLKERLMSSSDQVRQHREDKRSLFSTTHFVAFLKSTYDHFSNCVDKPFDFIQASREYNPVALDLEEHLFNFIKKIKAPDELTEFAVPIIASSLLLDNYPPNAHLFPPGKVFEVLYKAAFYKSKDRVIAFKDSEDVVSSTCLCCLRRRPQYGLPCGHTICENCVLVFGECCVDDPWIFKIRHCLLCGVNMPEELTVKVHPPTAGVGVLCIDGGGARGVVPLKLMKRIQDRIGLSIPFQKFFKVAFGISLPVATVDEKPSCRIFTNYNGVGERIREQGWTRRSTVMGDHIRNVGTFQDAGPLENDPLISALSEVAAMFPLIEEPDFILSLGTGEPTSNNELSTDIPRGIWKNGAFPRLCRLFWEKMRDGKVRQAYHSHPRYHRLNVKFDGEEPQLDDIMSIPILESKAQGDGSISNAIDRVARCIIASLFYFELDSKPERSDGKYIGSGRILCSLRSHDPSFKQLIDQLSSISAQFYLDEHVIAAVKDSSCLDKDGNFRVRVELNTTDRFTISLQESSSETYNISGSPFSIGKLIQAQAFDASFGRSDHRKRKAGGDLENPNKRQRSI
;
A
#
# COMPACT_ATOMS: atom_id res chain seq x y z
N PRO A 1 24.19 14.41 -10.20
CA PRO A 1 23.82 13.20 -10.99
C PRO A 1 22.99 13.47 -12.26
N PHE A 2 22.31 14.60 -12.40
CA PHE A 2 21.41 14.84 -13.55
C PHE A 2 22.11 15.38 -14.81
N THR A 3 23.38 15.74 -14.68
CA THR A 3 24.23 16.25 -15.76
C THR A 3 25.53 15.45 -15.79
N ASP A 4 26.01 15.12 -16.99
CA ASP A 4 27.31 14.46 -17.18
C ASP A 4 28.45 15.47 -17.31
N VAL A 5 28.24 16.55 -18.07
CA VAL A 5 29.25 17.58 -18.35
C VAL A 5 28.63 18.98 -18.30
N PHE A 6 29.28 19.91 -17.60
CA PHE A 6 29.05 21.35 -17.71
C PHE A 6 30.05 21.94 -18.68
N CYS A 7 29.56 22.65 -19.70
CA CYS A 7 30.39 23.30 -20.71
C CYS A 7 30.27 24.82 -20.57
N TYR A 8 31.39 25.50 -20.29
CA TYR A 8 31.45 26.95 -20.16
C TYR A 8 32.27 27.54 -21.29
N PHE A 9 31.74 28.55 -21.97
CA PHE A 9 32.52 29.35 -22.90
C PHE A 9 33.16 30.50 -22.13
N CYS A 10 34.48 30.46 -22.02
CA CYS A 10 35.29 31.39 -21.26
C CYS A 10 35.09 32.83 -21.70
N ASP A 11 34.92 33.03 -23.01
CA ASP A 11 34.77 34.35 -23.63
C ASP A 11 33.42 34.99 -23.29
N ASP A 12 32.36 34.20 -23.11
CA ASP A 12 31.04 34.67 -22.70
C ASP A 12 30.99 35.12 -21.23
N LEU A 13 31.86 34.54 -20.40
CA LEU A 13 31.93 34.83 -18.96
C LEU A 13 32.96 35.89 -18.59
N GLY A 14 33.74 36.41 -19.56
CA GLY A 14 34.74 37.44 -19.31
C GLY A 14 36.14 36.92 -18.97
N GLY A 15 36.43 35.64 -19.23
CA GLY A 15 37.75 35.04 -19.08
C GLY A 15 37.85 33.99 -17.97
N LEU A 16 39.03 33.36 -17.86
CA LEU A 16 39.26 32.24 -16.92
C LEU A 16 39.06 32.65 -15.46
N LYS A 17 39.34 33.90 -15.10
CA LYS A 17 39.13 34.42 -13.73
C LYS A 17 37.66 34.41 -13.37
N GLN A 18 36.78 34.90 -14.24
CA GLN A 18 35.35 34.92 -13.99
C GLN A 18 34.75 33.51 -13.98
N VAL A 19 35.25 32.60 -14.82
CA VAL A 19 34.89 31.18 -14.74
C VAL A 19 35.28 30.60 -13.38
N ALA A 20 36.49 30.90 -12.88
CA ALA A 20 36.92 30.48 -11.55
C ALA A 20 36.02 31.05 -10.45
N CYS A 21 35.72 32.35 -10.45
CA CYS A 21 34.78 32.96 -9.49
C CYS A 21 33.39 32.28 -9.53
N HIS A 22 32.89 31.94 -10.72
CA HIS A 22 31.61 31.27 -10.88
C HIS A 22 31.61 29.84 -10.31
N LEU A 23 32.66 29.06 -10.59
CA LEU A 23 32.83 27.72 -10.05
C LEU A 23 33.05 27.75 -8.53
N ALA A 24 33.77 28.74 -8.01
CA ALA A 24 33.95 28.95 -6.57
C ALA A 24 32.60 29.23 -5.88
N ALA A 25 31.76 30.08 -6.46
CA ALA A 25 30.42 30.34 -5.93
C ALA A 25 29.55 29.07 -5.90
N TRP A 26 29.67 28.18 -6.89
CA TRP A 26 28.98 26.88 -6.86
C TRP A 26 29.50 25.99 -5.74
N LEU A 27 30.83 25.92 -5.54
CA LEU A 27 31.44 25.15 -4.46
C LEU A 27 31.01 25.64 -3.07
N GLU A 28 30.89 26.96 -2.87
CA GLU A 28 30.49 27.54 -1.59
C GLU A 28 29.00 27.35 -1.28
N HIS A 29 28.15 27.22 -2.30
CA HIS A 29 26.68 27.13 -2.14
C HIS A 29 26.11 25.73 -2.35
N GLY A 30 26.88 24.78 -2.90
CA GLY A 30 26.35 23.45 -3.19
C GLY A 30 26.63 22.45 -2.07
N ASP A 31 25.59 21.72 -1.70
CA ASP A 31 25.67 20.63 -0.74
C ASP A 31 26.48 19.44 -1.26
N LEU A 32 27.10 18.70 -0.33
CA LEU A 32 27.79 17.46 -0.62
C LEU A 32 26.83 16.39 -1.14
N SER A 33 27.03 15.94 -2.38
CA SER A 33 26.29 14.82 -2.94
C SER A 33 26.53 13.53 -2.13
N THR A 34 25.47 12.73 -1.92
CA THR A 34 25.58 11.40 -1.30
C THR A 34 26.20 10.34 -2.22
N LEU A 35 26.38 10.67 -3.51
CA LEU A 35 27.01 9.80 -4.50
C LEU A 35 28.55 9.91 -4.49
N PRO A 36 29.28 8.88 -4.95
CA PRO A 36 30.74 8.93 -5.00
C PRO A 36 31.26 10.06 -5.90
N THR A 37 32.36 10.70 -5.50
CA THR A 37 32.95 11.84 -6.22
C THR A 37 33.32 11.53 -7.68
N SER A 38 33.72 10.30 -8.00
CA SER A 38 33.99 9.87 -9.38
C SER A 38 32.76 9.92 -10.31
N THR A 39 31.55 10.03 -9.75
CA THR A 39 30.28 10.07 -10.50
C THR A 39 29.76 11.50 -10.72
N HIS A 40 30.47 12.48 -10.16
CA HIS A 40 30.18 13.90 -10.30
C HIS A 40 30.37 14.37 -11.75
N PRO A 41 29.65 15.42 -12.17
CA PRO A 41 29.82 15.98 -13.50
C PRO A 41 31.26 16.46 -13.72
N ARG A 42 31.67 16.48 -14.98
CA ARG A 42 32.91 17.13 -15.41
C ARG A 42 32.65 18.55 -15.86
N VAL A 43 33.65 19.41 -15.70
CA VAL A 43 33.61 20.78 -16.22
C VAL A 43 34.55 20.86 -17.42
N VAL A 44 34.04 21.41 -18.52
CA VAL A 44 34.80 21.70 -19.72
C VAL A 44 34.72 23.20 -19.96
N VAL A 45 35.86 23.87 -19.94
CA VAL A 45 35.98 25.30 -20.21
C VAL A 45 36.56 25.50 -21.61
N VAL A 46 35.85 26.22 -22.45
CA VAL A 46 36.18 26.41 -23.86
C VAL A 46 36.68 27.82 -24.08
N THR A 47 37.80 28.01 -24.78
CA THR A 47 38.34 29.34 -25.05
C THR A 47 39.02 29.43 -26.42
N GLU A 48 38.91 30.60 -27.05
CA GLU A 48 39.59 30.91 -28.32
C GLU A 48 40.92 31.64 -28.12
N LYS A 49 41.22 32.05 -26.88
CA LYS A 49 42.34 32.95 -26.55
C LYS A 49 43.67 32.25 -26.30
N ILE A 50 43.72 30.92 -26.41
CA ILE A 50 44.94 30.14 -26.20
C ILE A 50 45.34 29.41 -27.48
N PRO A 51 46.65 29.16 -27.70
CA PRO A 51 47.09 28.39 -28.84
C PRO A 51 46.52 26.97 -28.82
N LEU A 52 46.26 26.40 -30.01
CA LEU A 52 45.81 25.03 -30.14
C LEU A 52 46.92 24.06 -29.71
N GLY A 53 46.55 23.04 -28.93
CA GLY A 53 47.46 21.98 -28.52
C GLY A 53 47.30 21.59 -27.06
N ALA A 54 47.61 20.32 -26.76
CA ALA A 54 47.43 19.75 -25.42
C ALA A 54 48.28 20.45 -24.34
N GLU A 55 49.46 20.96 -24.70
CA GLU A 55 50.32 21.70 -23.77
C GLU A 55 49.67 23.02 -23.34
N SER A 56 49.21 23.82 -24.30
CA SER A 56 48.52 25.09 -24.04
C SER A 56 47.22 24.89 -23.25
N GLU A 57 46.44 23.86 -23.58
CA GLU A 57 45.25 23.45 -22.82
C GLU A 57 45.59 23.11 -21.36
N ASN A 58 46.68 22.36 -21.14
CA ASN A 58 47.11 21.97 -19.79
C ASN A 58 47.64 23.15 -18.97
N GLU A 59 48.35 24.10 -19.58
CA GLU A 59 48.78 25.34 -18.90
C GLU A 59 47.59 26.24 -18.57
N ALA A 60 46.60 26.36 -19.47
CA ALA A 60 45.37 27.07 -19.19
C ALA A 60 44.57 26.41 -18.06
N ARG A 61 44.52 25.08 -18.02
CA ARG A 61 43.92 24.31 -16.92
C ARG A 61 44.63 24.56 -15.59
N LYS A 62 45.96 24.54 -15.54
CA LYS A 62 46.73 24.87 -14.32
C LYS A 62 46.44 26.28 -13.84
N THR A 63 46.36 27.24 -14.77
CA THR A 63 46.02 28.63 -14.47
C THR A 63 44.62 28.75 -13.87
N LEU A 64 43.62 28.07 -14.47
CA LEU A 64 42.26 28.04 -13.95
C LEU A 64 42.19 27.44 -12.53
N LEU A 65 42.89 26.32 -12.29
CA LEU A 65 42.94 25.68 -10.97
C LEU A 65 43.63 26.57 -9.93
N TRP A 66 44.66 27.32 -10.32
CA TRP A 66 45.30 28.29 -9.44
C TRP A 66 44.34 29.43 -9.08
N LEU A 67 43.67 30.03 -10.07
CA LEU A 67 42.67 31.07 -9.84
C LEU A 67 41.54 30.58 -8.93
N LEU A 68 41.09 29.35 -9.10
CA LEU A 68 40.02 28.80 -8.26
C LEU A 68 40.44 28.65 -6.79
N ARG A 69 41.69 28.25 -6.52
CA ARG A 69 42.23 28.12 -5.15
C ARG A 69 42.38 29.45 -4.43
N GLU A 70 42.51 30.55 -5.16
CA GLU A 70 42.50 31.89 -4.59
C GLU A 70 41.08 32.32 -4.17
N GLU A 71 40.05 31.78 -4.81
CA GLU A 71 38.64 32.18 -4.61
C GLU A 71 37.89 31.29 -3.60
N THR A 72 38.29 30.02 -3.43
CA THR A 72 37.65 29.10 -2.47
C THR A 72 38.64 28.15 -1.82
N THR A 73 38.34 27.76 -0.57
CA THR A 73 39.07 26.74 0.19
C THR A 73 38.48 25.33 0.04
N LYS A 74 37.34 25.20 -0.63
CA LYS A 74 36.62 23.94 -0.85
C LYS A 74 37.34 23.07 -1.87
N ASP A 75 37.29 21.76 -1.66
CA ASP A 75 37.85 20.83 -2.65
C ASP A 75 36.91 20.72 -3.84
N LEU A 76 37.48 20.85 -5.04
CA LEU A 76 36.80 20.61 -6.32
C LEU A 76 36.10 19.26 -6.38
N SER A 77 36.71 18.25 -5.77
CA SER A 77 36.18 16.88 -5.76
C SER A 77 34.81 16.77 -5.08
N GLU A 78 34.44 17.75 -4.25
CA GLU A 78 33.15 17.83 -3.56
C GLU A 78 31.96 17.94 -4.55
N GLN A 79 32.16 18.56 -5.73
CA GLN A 79 31.09 18.76 -6.72
C GLN A 79 31.41 18.32 -8.14
N PHE A 80 32.70 18.21 -8.49
CA PHE A 80 33.14 17.88 -9.84
C PHE A 80 34.14 16.74 -9.83
N SER A 81 34.10 15.88 -10.84
CA SER A 81 35.06 14.78 -10.97
C SER A 81 36.36 15.20 -11.66
N ALA A 82 36.28 16.15 -12.59
CA ALA A 82 37.43 16.73 -13.29
C ALA A 82 37.07 18.07 -13.94
N ILE A 83 38.11 18.89 -14.21
CA ILE A 83 38.02 20.12 -15.00
C ILE A 83 39.03 20.05 -16.12
N ASP A 84 38.60 20.35 -17.35
CA ASP A 84 39.48 20.47 -18.52
C ASP A 84 39.24 21.78 -19.27
N VAL A 85 40.27 22.25 -19.96
CA VAL A 85 40.20 23.43 -20.83
C VAL A 85 40.42 22.98 -22.27
N ILE A 86 39.58 23.44 -23.19
CA ILE A 86 39.64 23.12 -24.62
C ILE A 86 39.88 24.40 -25.42
N ALA A 87 40.89 24.36 -26.29
CA ALA A 87 41.16 25.44 -27.23
C ALA A 87 40.27 25.27 -28.47
N LEU A 88 39.50 26.30 -28.83
CA LEU A 88 38.80 26.36 -30.11
C LEU A 88 39.63 27.10 -31.15
N PHE A 89 39.49 26.69 -32.42
CA PHE A 89 40.02 27.48 -33.53
C PHE A 89 39.40 28.88 -33.51
N PRO A 90 40.16 29.94 -33.86
CA PRO A 90 39.60 31.28 -34.02
C PRO A 90 38.46 31.32 -35.04
N SER A 91 37.55 32.26 -34.89
CA SER A 91 36.42 32.42 -35.82
C SER A 91 36.93 32.76 -37.22
N GLY A 92 36.30 32.17 -38.25
CA GLY A 92 36.62 32.43 -39.66
C GLY A 92 37.83 31.68 -40.25
N THR A 93 38.56 30.87 -39.46
CA THR A 93 39.74 30.13 -39.95
C THR A 93 39.37 28.82 -40.66
N ILE A 94 38.28 28.19 -40.25
CA ILE A 94 37.78 26.90 -40.77
C ILE A 94 36.24 26.89 -40.76
N SER A 95 35.61 25.87 -41.36
CA SER A 95 34.15 25.74 -41.30
C SER A 95 33.64 25.59 -39.86
N VAL A 96 32.40 25.99 -39.62
CA VAL A 96 31.77 25.93 -38.30
C VAL A 96 31.71 24.50 -37.78
N GLU A 97 31.41 23.52 -38.63
CA GLU A 97 31.38 22.11 -38.28
C GLU A 97 32.77 21.58 -37.89
N ALA A 98 33.80 21.95 -38.66
CA ALA A 98 35.18 21.54 -38.37
C ALA A 98 35.68 22.18 -37.07
N ARG A 99 35.32 23.44 -36.82
CA ARG A 99 35.64 24.18 -35.61
C ARG A 99 35.15 23.50 -34.34
N HIS A 100 33.91 23.01 -34.35
CA HIS A 100 33.29 22.42 -33.17
C HIS A 100 33.44 20.89 -33.09
N ARG A 101 34.08 20.26 -34.09
CA ARG A 101 34.27 18.81 -34.11
C ARG A 101 35.07 18.31 -32.90
N LEU A 102 36.20 18.94 -32.61
CA LEU A 102 37.04 18.57 -31.47
C LEU A 102 36.28 18.75 -30.14
N LEU A 103 35.57 19.86 -29.99
CA LEU A 103 34.73 20.11 -28.82
C LEU A 103 33.67 19.01 -28.65
N LYS A 104 32.96 18.66 -29.73
CA LYS A 104 31.96 17.58 -29.71
C LYS A 104 32.58 16.25 -29.29
N GLU A 105 33.71 15.85 -29.87
CA GLU A 105 34.39 14.60 -29.54
C GLU A 105 34.84 14.56 -28.07
N ARG A 106 35.37 15.67 -27.54
CA ARG A 106 35.78 15.80 -26.13
C ARG A 106 34.60 15.80 -25.15
N LEU A 107 33.49 16.46 -25.49
CA LEU A 107 32.27 16.46 -24.69
C LEU A 107 31.65 15.07 -24.62
N MET A 108 31.56 14.38 -25.78
CA MET A 108 31.07 13.00 -25.83
C MET A 108 31.96 12.06 -25.02
N SER A 109 33.29 12.13 -25.19
CA SER A 109 34.22 11.32 -24.40
C SER A 109 34.14 11.59 -22.90
N SER A 110 33.99 12.86 -22.51
CA SER A 110 33.83 13.23 -21.10
C SER A 110 32.53 12.70 -20.51
N SER A 111 31.45 12.78 -21.29
CA SER A 111 30.13 12.23 -20.93
C SER A 111 30.20 10.70 -20.77
N ASP A 112 30.79 10.00 -21.74
CA ASP A 112 30.95 8.54 -21.71
C ASP A 112 31.75 8.10 -20.47
N GLN A 113 32.82 8.81 -20.12
CA GLN A 113 33.60 8.54 -18.91
C GLN A 113 32.78 8.72 -17.63
N VAL A 114 32.01 9.80 -17.50
CA VAL A 114 31.14 10.01 -16.31
C VAL A 114 30.08 8.91 -16.22
N ARG A 115 29.47 8.54 -17.35
CA ARG A 115 28.47 7.47 -17.42
C ARG A 115 29.05 6.10 -17.05
N GLN A 116 30.27 5.79 -17.51
CA GLN A 116 30.97 4.57 -17.14
C GLN A 116 31.23 4.50 -15.62
N HIS A 117 31.75 5.58 -15.02
CA HIS A 117 31.94 5.63 -13.57
C HIS A 117 30.61 5.49 -12.81
N ARG A 118 29.53 6.07 -13.32
CA ARG A 118 28.18 5.90 -12.75
C ARG A 118 27.70 4.46 -12.87
N GLU A 119 27.98 3.77 -13.95
CA GLU A 119 27.66 2.35 -14.12
C GLU A 119 28.44 1.49 -13.10
N ASP A 120 29.76 1.68 -13.03
CA ASP A 120 30.66 0.96 -12.12
C ASP A 120 30.28 1.14 -10.64
N LYS A 121 29.85 2.35 -10.28
CA LYS A 121 29.39 2.69 -8.92
C LYS A 121 27.90 2.43 -8.69
N ARG A 122 27.18 1.91 -9.70
CA ARG A 122 25.74 1.65 -9.67
C ARG A 122 24.93 2.89 -9.29
N SER A 123 25.25 4.02 -9.91
CA SER A 123 24.55 5.30 -9.83
C SER A 123 24.15 5.84 -11.21
N LEU A 124 24.23 5.01 -12.26
CA LEU A 124 23.65 5.29 -13.57
C LEU A 124 22.19 4.85 -13.55
N PHE A 125 21.28 5.82 -13.57
CA PHE A 125 19.85 5.57 -13.40
C PHE A 125 19.16 5.28 -14.74
N SER A 126 18.18 4.37 -14.72
CA SER A 126 17.25 4.19 -15.84
C SER A 126 16.45 5.47 -16.08
N THR A 127 15.83 5.63 -17.25
CA THR A 127 14.95 6.79 -17.52
C THR A 127 13.84 6.93 -16.47
N THR A 128 13.24 5.80 -16.05
CA THR A 128 12.21 5.77 -15.01
C THR A 128 12.74 6.27 -13.68
N HIS A 129 13.90 5.76 -13.23
CA HIS A 129 14.52 6.16 -11.97
C HIS A 129 15.03 7.61 -12.03
N PHE A 130 15.56 8.04 -13.16
CA PHE A 130 16.05 9.41 -13.37
C PHE A 130 14.91 10.42 -13.22
N VAL A 131 13.77 10.20 -13.88
CA VAL A 131 12.60 11.08 -13.77
C VAL A 131 12.04 11.07 -12.35
N ALA A 132 12.00 9.92 -11.69
CA ALA A 132 11.54 9.82 -10.31
C ALA A 132 12.46 10.58 -9.34
N PHE A 133 13.78 10.41 -9.46
CA PHE A 133 14.73 11.16 -8.66
C PHE A 133 14.70 12.65 -8.95
N LEU A 134 14.58 13.07 -10.22
CA LEU A 134 14.51 14.49 -10.56
C LEU A 134 13.34 15.19 -9.87
N LYS A 135 12.15 14.54 -9.87
CA LYS A 135 10.97 15.03 -9.13
C LYS A 135 11.23 15.07 -7.63
N SER A 136 11.73 13.97 -7.07
CA SER A 136 12.03 13.87 -5.63
C SER A 136 13.05 14.91 -5.18
N THR A 137 14.06 15.22 -6.00
CA THR A 137 15.05 16.25 -5.70
C THR A 137 14.45 17.65 -5.76
N TYR A 138 13.55 17.91 -6.70
CA TYR A 138 12.86 19.20 -6.78
C TYR A 138 12.03 19.45 -5.51
N ASP A 139 11.26 18.44 -5.08
CA ASP A 139 10.47 18.52 -3.86
C ASP A 139 11.35 18.67 -2.60
N HIS A 140 12.48 17.95 -2.54
CA HIS A 140 13.45 18.06 -1.45
C HIS A 140 14.02 19.47 -1.34
N PHE A 141 14.62 20.00 -2.41
CA PHE A 141 15.28 21.31 -2.37
C PHE A 141 14.28 22.48 -2.28
N SER A 142 13.01 22.26 -2.61
CA SER A 142 11.95 23.25 -2.35
C SER A 142 11.62 23.40 -0.86
N ASN A 143 11.88 22.37 -0.06
CA ASN A 143 11.52 22.32 1.36
C ASN A 143 12.74 22.32 2.31
N CYS A 144 13.90 21.87 1.85
CA CYS A 144 15.12 21.71 2.65
C CYS A 144 16.35 21.97 1.78
N VAL A 145 17.04 23.09 2.04
CA VAL A 145 18.23 23.50 1.29
C VAL A 145 19.53 23.14 2.02
N ASP A 146 19.47 22.88 3.33
CA ASP A 146 20.68 22.67 4.16
C ASP A 146 21.11 21.20 4.28
N LYS A 147 20.44 20.28 3.56
CA LYS A 147 20.72 18.84 3.67
C LYS A 147 20.86 18.23 2.28
N PRO A 148 21.85 17.34 2.10
CA PRO A 148 22.02 16.67 0.84
C PRO A 148 20.90 15.67 0.57
N PHE A 149 20.56 15.52 -0.71
CA PHE A 149 19.57 14.53 -1.14
C PHE A 149 20.15 13.11 -1.08
N ASP A 150 19.47 12.21 -0.37
CA ASP A 150 19.85 10.80 -0.23
C ASP A 150 19.08 9.93 -1.23
N PHE A 151 19.78 9.50 -2.29
CA PHE A 151 19.19 8.66 -3.36
C PHE A 151 18.72 7.29 -2.85
N ILE A 152 19.40 6.73 -1.85
CA ILE A 152 19.02 5.43 -1.29
C ILE A 152 17.74 5.59 -0.49
N GLN A 153 17.64 6.59 0.39
CA GLN A 153 16.41 6.85 1.14
C GLN A 153 15.23 7.21 0.23
N ALA A 154 15.44 8.10 -0.75
CA ALA A 154 14.40 8.49 -1.69
C ALA A 154 13.87 7.30 -2.51
N SER A 155 14.74 6.34 -2.86
CA SER A 155 14.32 5.12 -3.57
C SER A 155 13.38 4.21 -2.76
N ARG A 156 13.27 4.44 -1.44
CA ARG A 156 12.50 3.63 -0.51
C ARG A 156 11.15 4.25 -0.12
N GLU A 157 10.75 5.37 -0.71
CA GLU A 157 9.49 6.06 -0.40
C GLU A 157 8.27 5.12 -0.45
N TYR A 158 8.14 4.32 -1.52
CA TYR A 158 7.02 3.38 -1.72
C TYR A 158 7.28 1.96 -1.19
N ASN A 159 8.43 1.74 -0.56
CA ASN A 159 8.80 0.48 0.07
C ASN A 159 9.68 0.79 1.30
N PRO A 160 9.16 1.45 2.34
CA PRO A 160 9.99 1.85 3.48
C PRO A 160 10.51 0.62 4.23
N VAL A 161 11.58 0.81 5.01
CA VAL A 161 12.03 -0.23 5.96
C VAL A 161 10.91 -0.46 6.98
N ALA A 162 10.65 -1.72 7.32
CA ALA A 162 9.64 -2.09 8.32
C ALA A 162 9.92 -1.36 9.66
N LEU A 163 8.92 -0.66 10.19
CA LEU A 163 9.04 0.12 11.42
C LEU A 163 9.38 -0.75 12.64
N ASP A 164 8.96 -2.01 12.61
CA ASP A 164 9.18 -3.04 13.63
C ASP A 164 10.35 -3.99 13.28
N LEU A 165 11.21 -3.64 12.32
CA LEU A 165 12.38 -4.44 11.95
C LEU A 165 13.25 -4.78 13.16
N GLU A 166 13.46 -3.84 14.08
CA GLU A 166 14.24 -4.07 15.30
C GLU A 166 13.65 -5.21 16.16
N GLU A 167 12.32 -5.24 16.31
CA GLU A 167 11.63 -6.29 17.06
C GLU A 167 11.76 -7.64 16.36
N HIS A 168 11.64 -7.67 15.04
CA HIS A 168 11.81 -8.90 14.25
C HIS A 168 13.23 -9.46 14.32
N LEU A 169 14.24 -8.59 14.18
CA LEU A 169 15.65 -8.97 14.33
C LEU A 169 15.94 -9.47 15.75
N PHE A 170 15.44 -8.78 16.77
CA PHE A 170 15.58 -9.22 18.15
C PHE A 170 14.95 -10.60 18.40
N ASN A 171 13.73 -10.81 17.89
CA ASN A 171 13.01 -12.07 18.04
C ASN A 171 13.72 -13.26 17.37
N PHE A 172 14.44 -13.01 16.28
CA PHE A 172 15.24 -14.01 15.60
C PHE A 172 16.59 -14.25 16.30
N ILE A 173 17.35 -13.18 16.56
CA ILE A 173 18.70 -13.27 17.15
C ILE A 173 18.67 -13.87 18.55
N LYS A 174 17.64 -13.57 19.37
CA LYS A 174 17.51 -14.13 20.73
C LYS A 174 17.40 -15.66 20.77
N LYS A 175 17.11 -16.31 19.63
CA LYS A 175 17.03 -17.78 19.52
C LYS A 175 18.38 -18.42 19.22
N ILE A 176 19.38 -17.64 18.80
CA ILE A 176 20.72 -18.08 18.48
C ILE A 176 21.51 -18.20 19.78
N LYS A 177 22.08 -19.38 20.05
CA LYS A 177 22.75 -19.67 21.33
C LYS A 177 24.26 -19.80 21.18
N ALA A 178 24.73 -20.23 20.01
CA ALA A 178 26.15 -20.41 19.75
C ALA A 178 26.72 -19.29 18.84
N PRO A 179 27.99 -18.87 19.04
CA PRO A 179 28.67 -17.94 18.14
C PRO A 179 28.71 -18.42 16.68
N ASP A 180 28.94 -19.71 16.47
CA ASP A 180 29.02 -20.28 15.12
C ASP A 180 27.66 -20.24 14.41
N GLU A 181 26.55 -20.48 15.14
CA GLU A 181 25.19 -20.31 14.61
C GLU A 181 24.90 -18.86 14.21
N LEU A 182 25.48 -17.88 14.89
CA LEU A 182 25.34 -16.47 14.52
C LEU A 182 25.98 -16.21 13.16
N THR A 183 27.21 -16.65 12.96
CA THR A 183 27.98 -16.37 11.75
C THR A 183 27.58 -17.24 10.56
N GLU A 184 27.31 -18.53 10.77
CA GLU A 184 27.05 -19.49 9.69
C GLU A 184 25.57 -19.60 9.31
N PHE A 185 24.65 -19.25 10.22
CA PHE A 185 23.22 -19.37 9.98
C PHE A 185 22.50 -18.01 10.05
N ALA A 186 22.57 -17.31 11.18
CA ALA A 186 21.75 -16.13 11.39
C ALA A 186 22.14 -14.96 10.47
N VAL A 187 23.43 -14.67 10.34
CA VAL A 187 23.94 -13.58 9.47
C VAL A 187 23.56 -13.81 8.00
N PRO A 188 23.77 -15.00 7.39
CA PRO A 188 23.31 -15.26 6.03
C PRO A 188 21.80 -15.12 5.84
N ILE A 189 20.98 -15.60 6.79
CA ILE A 189 19.52 -15.46 6.72
C ILE A 189 19.10 -14.00 6.80
N ILE A 190 19.69 -13.23 7.72
CA ILE A 190 19.46 -11.79 7.84
C ILE A 190 19.86 -11.10 6.53
N ALA A 191 21.08 -11.33 6.03
CA ALA A 191 21.57 -10.72 4.80
C ALA A 191 20.65 -11.01 3.60
N SER A 192 20.26 -12.27 3.40
CA SER A 192 19.32 -12.67 2.35
C SER A 192 17.95 -11.98 2.50
N SER A 193 17.44 -11.87 3.72
CA SER A 193 16.18 -11.15 3.96
C SER A 193 16.29 -9.65 3.69
N LEU A 194 17.47 -9.05 3.93
CA LEU A 194 17.72 -7.65 3.59
C LEU A 194 17.85 -7.43 2.08
N LEU A 195 18.51 -8.34 1.37
CA LEU A 195 18.63 -8.29 -0.08
C LEU A 195 17.25 -8.45 -0.76
N LEU A 196 16.44 -9.41 -0.32
CA LEU A 196 15.11 -9.66 -0.87
C LEU A 196 14.21 -8.43 -0.76
N ASP A 197 14.27 -7.74 0.37
CA ASP A 197 13.46 -6.55 0.59
C ASP A 197 13.99 -5.32 -0.17
N ASN A 198 15.31 -5.20 -0.33
CA ASN A 198 15.90 -4.04 -0.99
C ASN A 198 15.86 -4.11 -2.51
N TYR A 199 15.89 -5.31 -3.08
CA TYR A 199 15.98 -5.50 -4.53
C TYR A 199 14.77 -6.25 -5.11
N PRO A 200 13.53 -5.73 -4.92
CA PRO A 200 12.39 -6.25 -5.66
C PRO A 200 12.50 -5.94 -7.16
N PRO A 201 11.65 -6.54 -8.02
CA PRO A 201 11.57 -6.17 -9.42
C PRO A 201 11.44 -4.65 -9.63
N ASN A 202 12.22 -4.12 -10.58
CA ASN A 202 12.34 -2.70 -10.94
C ASN A 202 13.09 -1.81 -9.93
N ALA A 203 13.63 -2.36 -8.83
CA ALA A 203 14.50 -1.60 -7.96
C ALA A 203 15.82 -1.22 -8.63
N HIS A 204 16.35 -0.05 -8.26
CA HIS A 204 17.70 0.33 -8.65
C HIS A 204 18.72 -0.45 -7.82
N LEU A 205 19.75 -1.00 -8.49
CA LEU A 205 20.72 -1.89 -7.86
C LEU A 205 21.83 -1.12 -7.12
N PHE A 206 21.51 -0.33 -6.11
CA PHE A 206 22.55 0.31 -5.29
C PHE A 206 23.54 -0.71 -4.67
N PRO A 207 24.79 -0.34 -4.33
CA PRO A 207 25.72 -1.24 -3.67
C PRO A 207 25.18 -1.74 -2.31
N PRO A 208 25.08 -3.07 -2.05
CA PRO A 208 24.45 -3.60 -0.83
C PRO A 208 25.05 -3.09 0.48
N GLY A 209 26.37 -2.89 0.52
CA GLY A 209 27.05 -2.33 1.70
C GLY A 209 26.57 -0.91 2.03
N LYS A 210 26.39 -0.06 1.01
CA LYS A 210 25.88 1.30 1.18
C LYS A 210 24.41 1.31 1.59
N VAL A 211 23.61 0.44 1.01
CA VAL A 211 22.22 0.23 1.42
C VAL A 211 22.14 -0.17 2.90
N PHE A 212 22.97 -1.11 3.34
CA PHE A 212 23.03 -1.52 4.74
C PHE A 212 23.39 -0.37 5.67
N GLU A 213 24.43 0.39 5.32
CA GLU A 213 24.88 1.55 6.09
C GLU A 213 23.78 2.60 6.27
N VAL A 214 23.05 2.92 5.20
CA VAL A 214 22.04 3.99 5.19
C VAL A 214 20.72 3.54 5.83
N LEU A 215 20.22 2.34 5.50
CA LEU A 215 18.86 1.93 5.85
C LEU A 215 18.76 1.03 7.08
N TYR A 216 19.74 0.14 7.29
CA TYR A 216 19.58 -0.99 8.21
C TYR A 216 20.48 -0.91 9.44
N LYS A 217 21.67 -0.33 9.31
CA LYS A 217 22.72 -0.28 10.35
C LYS A 217 22.19 0.23 11.70
N ALA A 218 21.35 1.26 11.68
CA ALA A 218 20.76 1.84 12.90
C ALA A 218 19.93 0.83 13.71
N ALA A 219 19.18 -0.06 13.04
CA ALA A 219 18.34 -1.06 13.71
C ALA A 219 19.18 -2.10 14.49
N PHE A 220 20.40 -2.40 14.01
CA PHE A 220 21.32 -3.33 14.68
C PHE A 220 22.05 -2.73 15.89
N TYR A 221 22.20 -1.40 15.96
CA TYR A 221 22.78 -0.78 17.14
C TYR A 221 21.77 -0.67 18.28
N LYS A 222 20.52 -0.33 17.98
CA LYS A 222 19.44 -0.22 18.99
C LYS A 222 19.06 -1.58 19.58
N SER A 223 19.17 -2.66 18.79
CA SER A 223 18.85 -4.00 19.27
C SER A 223 19.84 -4.54 20.32
N LYS A 224 21.08 -4.01 20.39
CA LYS A 224 22.09 -4.43 21.39
C LYS A 224 21.65 -4.19 22.83
N ASP A 225 20.89 -3.13 23.10
CA ASP A 225 20.44 -2.77 24.45
C ASP A 225 19.31 -3.68 24.98
N ARG A 226 18.76 -4.56 24.12
CA ARG A 226 17.68 -5.50 24.48
C ARG A 226 18.15 -6.94 24.68
N VAL A 227 19.42 -7.27 24.39
CA VAL A 227 19.94 -8.65 24.38
C VAL A 227 20.17 -9.23 25.80
N ILE A 228 19.86 -8.51 26.87
CA ILE A 228 20.03 -8.99 28.25
C ILE A 228 18.66 -9.34 28.88
N ALA A 229 18.47 -10.64 29.17
CA ALA A 229 17.33 -11.30 29.84
C ALA A 229 16.00 -11.35 29.03
N PHE A 230 15.24 -12.45 28.96
CA PHE A 230 14.71 -13.29 30.05
C PHE A 230 14.60 -14.78 29.66
N LYS A 231 14.65 -15.63 30.70
CA LYS A 231 14.28 -17.05 30.66
C LYS A 231 12.78 -17.24 30.47
N ASP A 232 12.47 -18.28 29.70
CA ASP A 232 11.24 -19.08 29.65
C ASP A 232 9.92 -18.37 29.31
N SER A 233 9.55 -18.44 28.01
CA SER A 233 8.15 -18.57 27.60
C SER A 233 8.05 -19.53 26.42
N GLU A 234 7.52 -20.72 26.65
CA GLU A 234 7.37 -21.77 25.63
C GLU A 234 6.15 -21.61 24.71
N ASP A 235 5.27 -20.62 24.93
CA ASP A 235 4.04 -20.47 24.11
C ASP A 235 3.89 -19.06 23.55
N VAL A 236 4.41 -18.79 22.34
CA VAL A 236 3.87 -17.74 21.44
C VAL A 236 4.21 -18.12 20.00
N VAL A 237 3.18 -18.31 19.15
CA VAL A 237 3.30 -18.36 17.68
C VAL A 237 4.30 -17.30 17.21
N SER A 238 5.29 -17.68 16.40
CA SER A 238 6.34 -16.75 15.95
C SER A 238 5.74 -15.45 15.44
N SER A 239 5.96 -14.35 16.15
CA SER A 239 5.53 -13.00 15.73
C SER A 239 6.32 -12.51 14.51
N THR A 240 7.29 -13.29 14.04
CA THR A 240 8.19 -12.94 12.93
C THR A 240 8.12 -14.01 11.84
N CYS A 241 7.84 -13.59 10.62
CA CYS A 241 7.90 -14.44 9.44
C CYS A 241 9.38 -14.73 9.15
N LEU A 242 9.82 -15.97 9.39
CA LEU A 242 11.23 -16.36 9.22
C LEU A 242 11.70 -16.33 7.75
N CYS A 243 10.78 -16.22 6.79
CA CYS A 243 11.12 -16.07 5.37
C CYS A 243 11.62 -14.65 5.03
N CYS A 244 11.09 -13.61 5.70
CA CYS A 244 11.46 -12.22 5.41
C CYS A 244 12.04 -11.45 6.59
N LEU A 245 11.95 -11.96 7.83
CA LEU A 245 12.42 -11.33 9.07
C LEU A 245 11.94 -9.89 9.29
N ARG A 246 10.77 -9.54 8.75
CA ARG A 246 10.30 -8.14 8.65
C ARG A 246 8.81 -7.95 8.85
N ARG A 247 8.05 -9.04 8.89
CA ARG A 247 6.58 -9.00 8.95
C ARG A 247 6.08 -10.09 9.86
N ARG A 248 4.90 -9.90 10.42
CA ARG A 248 4.19 -10.93 11.17
C ARG A 248 3.62 -11.98 10.20
N PRO A 249 3.80 -13.30 10.48
CA PRO A 249 3.26 -14.33 9.61
C PRO A 249 1.73 -14.43 9.78
N GLN A 250 1.00 -14.81 8.73
CA GLN A 250 -0.46 -14.87 8.70
C GLN A 250 -0.98 -16.27 8.36
N TYR A 251 -0.20 -17.04 7.60
CA TYR A 251 -0.60 -18.35 7.09
C TYR A 251 0.27 -19.44 7.71
N GLY A 252 -0.34 -20.43 8.35
CA GLY A 252 0.33 -21.64 8.83
C GLY A 252 0.38 -22.71 7.74
N LEU A 253 1.45 -23.48 7.72
CA LEU A 253 1.67 -24.60 6.81
C LEU A 253 1.59 -25.92 7.58
N PRO A 254 1.22 -27.04 6.95
CA PRO A 254 1.11 -28.35 7.63
C PRO A 254 2.41 -28.82 8.29
N CYS A 255 3.56 -28.35 7.84
CA CYS A 255 4.86 -28.62 8.47
C CYS A 255 5.13 -27.82 9.76
N GLY A 256 4.17 -27.01 10.24
CA GLY A 256 4.27 -26.18 11.44
C GLY A 256 4.89 -24.79 11.20
N HIS A 257 5.45 -24.52 10.03
CA HIS A 257 5.98 -23.21 9.67
C HIS A 257 4.87 -22.20 9.34
N THR A 258 5.17 -20.92 9.53
CA THR A 258 4.23 -19.82 9.25
C THR A 258 4.86 -18.75 8.36
N ILE A 259 4.10 -18.21 7.40
CA ILE A 259 4.55 -17.20 6.42
C ILE A 259 3.60 -15.99 6.37
N CYS A 260 4.09 -14.82 5.96
CA CYS A 260 3.27 -13.62 5.79
C CYS A 260 2.67 -13.51 4.37
N GLU A 261 1.62 -12.73 4.19
CA GLU A 261 0.98 -12.51 2.88
C GLU A 261 1.94 -11.99 1.82
N ASN A 262 2.86 -11.09 2.17
CA ASN A 262 3.87 -10.61 1.24
C ASN A 262 4.76 -11.75 0.70
N CYS A 263 5.13 -12.72 1.53
CA CYS A 263 5.89 -13.89 1.06
C CYS A 263 5.03 -14.76 0.14
N VAL A 264 3.72 -14.84 0.39
CA VAL A 264 2.78 -15.52 -0.52
C VAL A 264 2.72 -14.81 -1.87
N LEU A 265 2.62 -13.48 -1.89
CA LEU A 265 2.60 -12.66 -3.11
C LEU A 265 3.88 -12.80 -3.93
N VAL A 266 5.04 -12.79 -3.27
CA VAL A 266 6.35 -12.85 -3.93
C VAL A 266 6.66 -14.24 -4.46
N PHE A 267 6.46 -15.28 -3.63
CA PHE A 267 6.93 -16.64 -3.91
C PHE A 267 5.84 -17.59 -4.40
N GLY A 268 4.57 -17.33 -4.10
CA GLY A 268 3.45 -18.18 -4.54
C GLY A 268 3.22 -18.15 -6.04
N GLU A 269 2.64 -19.20 -6.60
CA GLU A 269 2.19 -19.27 -7.99
C GLU A 269 0.87 -18.53 -8.13
N CYS A 270 0.81 -17.53 -9.01
CA CYS A 270 -0.41 -16.78 -9.29
C CYS A 270 -1.32 -17.64 -10.17
N CYS A 271 -2.60 -17.72 -9.83
CA CYS A 271 -3.58 -18.44 -10.62
C CYS A 271 -3.75 -17.74 -11.98
N VAL A 272 -3.85 -18.52 -13.07
CA VAL A 272 -4.08 -17.96 -14.42
C VAL A 272 -5.45 -17.29 -14.49
N ASP A 273 -6.44 -17.87 -13.80
CA ASP A 273 -7.83 -17.43 -13.85
C ASP A 273 -8.14 -16.27 -12.87
N ASP A 274 -7.34 -16.12 -11.80
CA ASP A 274 -7.50 -15.04 -10.83
C ASP A 274 -6.14 -14.48 -10.38
N PRO A 275 -5.77 -13.23 -10.76
CA PRO A 275 -4.50 -12.63 -10.39
C PRO A 275 -4.33 -12.45 -8.87
N TRP A 276 -5.41 -12.54 -8.10
CA TRP A 276 -5.42 -12.38 -6.65
C TRP A 276 -5.42 -13.71 -5.89
N ILE A 277 -5.39 -14.86 -6.58
CA ILE A 277 -5.25 -16.18 -5.95
C ILE A 277 -3.81 -16.66 -6.12
N PHE A 278 -3.20 -17.00 -4.99
CA PHE A 278 -1.82 -17.47 -4.91
C PHE A 278 -1.77 -18.86 -4.31
N LYS A 279 -1.01 -19.75 -4.95
CA LYS A 279 -0.85 -21.14 -4.58
C LYS A 279 0.57 -21.39 -4.11
N ILE A 280 0.73 -22.04 -2.97
CA ILE A 280 2.02 -22.53 -2.48
C ILE A 280 1.92 -24.04 -2.38
N ARG A 281 2.86 -24.74 -3.03
CA ARG A 281 2.91 -26.21 -3.06
C ARG A 281 3.96 -26.80 -2.12
N HIS A 282 4.99 -26.02 -1.79
CA HIS A 282 6.08 -26.42 -0.90
C HIS A 282 6.35 -25.33 0.13
N CYS A 283 6.79 -25.73 1.32
CA CYS A 283 7.18 -24.77 2.35
C CYS A 283 8.39 -23.95 1.91
N LEU A 284 8.29 -22.62 1.98
CA LEU A 284 9.37 -21.69 1.62
C LEU A 284 10.59 -21.75 2.56
N LEU A 285 10.47 -22.43 3.71
CA LEU A 285 11.52 -22.55 4.72
C LEU A 285 12.19 -23.92 4.70
N CYS A 286 11.42 -25.01 4.78
CA CYS A 286 11.97 -26.37 4.86
C CYS A 286 11.86 -27.17 3.57
N GLY A 287 11.23 -26.63 2.51
CA GLY A 287 11.09 -27.32 1.21
C GLY A 287 10.12 -28.50 1.20
N VAL A 288 9.50 -28.86 2.32
CA VAL A 288 8.53 -29.96 2.40
C VAL A 288 7.34 -29.68 1.48
N ASN A 289 7.04 -30.64 0.60
CA ASN A 289 5.83 -30.63 -0.24
C ASN A 289 4.60 -30.79 0.63
N MET A 290 3.57 -29.99 0.37
CA MET A 290 2.33 -30.03 1.13
C MET A 290 1.36 -31.05 0.52
N PRO A 291 0.62 -31.84 1.34
CA PRO A 291 -0.37 -32.80 0.83
C PRO A 291 -1.48 -32.11 0.03
N GLU A 292 -1.87 -30.91 0.46
CA GLU A 292 -2.78 -30.00 -0.24
C GLU A 292 -2.09 -28.65 -0.45
N GLU A 293 -2.31 -28.02 -1.61
CA GLU A 293 -1.74 -26.72 -1.89
C GLU A 293 -2.40 -25.63 -1.03
N LEU A 294 -1.58 -24.77 -0.41
CA LEU A 294 -2.11 -23.60 0.28
C LEU A 294 -2.58 -22.62 -0.78
N THR A 295 -3.89 -22.39 -0.84
CA THR A 295 -4.51 -21.39 -1.72
C THR A 295 -4.91 -20.17 -0.92
N VAL A 296 -4.32 -19.02 -1.24
CA VAL A 296 -4.58 -17.73 -0.59
C VAL A 296 -5.22 -16.80 -1.58
N LYS A 297 -6.41 -16.29 -1.26
CA LYS A 297 -7.06 -15.20 -2.01
C LYS A 297 -6.76 -13.87 -1.34
N VAL A 298 -5.97 -13.04 -2.00
CA VAL A 298 -5.59 -11.70 -1.53
C VAL A 298 -6.68 -10.70 -1.93
N HIS A 299 -6.87 -9.67 -1.11
CA HIS A 299 -7.83 -8.61 -1.37
C HIS A 299 -7.32 -7.70 -2.50
N PRO A 300 -8.10 -7.46 -3.58
CA PRO A 300 -7.68 -6.52 -4.62
C PRO A 300 -7.44 -5.11 -4.04
N PRO A 301 -6.39 -4.39 -4.47
CA PRO A 301 -5.94 -3.15 -3.84
C PRO A 301 -6.93 -1.99 -4.00
N THR A 302 -7.78 -2.03 -5.04
CA THR A 302 -8.77 -1.01 -5.34
C THR A 302 -10.18 -1.37 -4.86
N ALA A 303 -10.38 -2.60 -4.39
CA ALA A 303 -11.65 -3.02 -3.80
C ALA A 303 -11.79 -2.44 -2.39
N GLY A 304 -12.98 -1.96 -2.07
CA GLY A 304 -13.37 -1.56 -0.73
C GLY A 304 -13.60 -2.75 0.20
N VAL A 305 -14.25 -2.51 1.33
CA VAL A 305 -14.51 -3.54 2.35
C VAL A 305 -15.95 -3.52 2.84
N GLY A 306 -16.58 -4.69 2.90
CA GLY A 306 -17.82 -4.90 3.64
C GLY A 306 -17.53 -5.17 5.13
N VAL A 307 -18.28 -4.52 6.03
CA VAL A 307 -18.13 -4.65 7.48
C VAL A 307 -19.39 -5.23 8.11
N LEU A 308 -19.25 -6.27 8.93
CA LEU A 308 -20.34 -6.86 9.71
C LEU A 308 -20.16 -6.53 11.20
N CYS A 309 -21.20 -6.00 11.83
CA CYS A 309 -21.26 -5.75 13.27
C CYS A 309 -22.46 -6.53 13.84
N ILE A 310 -22.24 -7.26 14.92
CA ILE A 310 -23.28 -8.06 15.59
C ILE A 310 -23.36 -7.66 17.06
N ASP A 311 -24.56 -7.30 17.49
CA ASP A 311 -24.81 -6.92 18.87
C ASP A 311 -24.71 -8.09 19.86
N GLY A 312 -24.43 -7.75 21.11
CA GLY A 312 -24.53 -8.65 22.25
C GLY A 312 -25.99 -8.80 22.65
N GLY A 313 -26.37 -9.98 23.17
CA GLY A 313 -27.77 -10.21 23.52
C GLY A 313 -28.13 -11.55 24.15
N GLY A 314 -27.15 -12.39 24.51
CA GLY A 314 -27.43 -13.72 25.08
C GLY A 314 -28.32 -14.58 24.17
N ALA A 315 -29.42 -15.12 24.70
CA ALA A 315 -30.44 -15.88 23.97
C ALA A 315 -31.05 -15.09 22.78
N ARG A 316 -31.05 -13.76 22.84
CA ARG A 316 -31.50 -12.89 21.73
C ARG A 316 -30.56 -12.87 20.52
N GLY A 317 -29.37 -13.45 20.64
CA GLY A 317 -28.43 -13.66 19.52
C GLY A 317 -29.01 -14.47 18.35
N VAL A 318 -30.16 -15.15 18.55
CA VAL A 318 -30.90 -15.81 17.47
C VAL A 318 -31.47 -14.83 16.43
N VAL A 319 -31.76 -13.58 16.83
CA VAL A 319 -32.33 -12.55 15.93
C VAL A 319 -31.35 -12.22 14.80
N PRO A 320 -30.10 -11.79 15.06
CA PRO A 320 -29.08 -11.62 14.01
C PRO A 320 -28.94 -12.83 13.08
N LEU A 321 -28.97 -14.06 13.61
CA LEU A 321 -28.83 -15.27 12.80
C LEU A 321 -29.98 -15.44 11.78
N LYS A 322 -31.22 -15.15 12.17
CA LYS A 322 -32.36 -15.16 11.23
C LYS A 322 -32.30 -14.03 10.22
N LEU A 323 -31.85 -12.85 10.64
CA LEU A 323 -31.63 -11.72 9.71
C LEU A 323 -30.56 -12.07 8.67
N MET A 324 -29.43 -12.65 9.09
CA MET A 324 -28.38 -13.12 8.17
C MET A 324 -28.94 -14.13 7.16
N LYS A 325 -29.79 -15.07 7.62
CA LYS A 325 -30.46 -16.02 6.73
C LYS A 325 -31.38 -15.32 5.72
N ARG A 326 -32.23 -14.38 6.16
CA ARG A 326 -33.10 -13.62 5.24
C ARG A 326 -32.31 -12.85 4.19
N ILE A 327 -31.18 -12.25 4.58
CA ILE A 327 -30.30 -11.55 3.64
C ILE A 327 -29.64 -12.53 2.68
N GLN A 328 -29.14 -13.68 3.16
CA GLN A 328 -28.59 -14.74 2.32
C GLN A 328 -29.60 -15.24 1.28
N ASP A 329 -30.84 -15.52 1.72
CA ASP A 329 -31.93 -15.96 0.86
C ASP A 329 -32.26 -14.89 -0.19
N ARG A 330 -32.19 -13.60 0.20
CA ARG A 330 -32.43 -12.48 -0.72
C ARG A 330 -31.31 -12.24 -1.72
N ILE A 331 -30.05 -12.45 -1.32
CA ILE A 331 -28.88 -12.39 -2.21
C ILE A 331 -29.00 -13.45 -3.31
N GLY A 332 -29.48 -14.65 -2.95
CA GLY A 332 -29.78 -15.71 -3.92
C GLY A 332 -28.55 -16.41 -4.51
N LEU A 333 -27.36 -16.19 -3.96
CA LEU A 333 -26.11 -16.81 -4.40
C LEU A 333 -25.68 -17.94 -3.46
N SER A 334 -25.07 -18.99 -4.02
CA SER A 334 -24.50 -20.12 -3.27
C SER A 334 -23.16 -19.81 -2.58
N ILE A 335 -23.00 -18.58 -2.10
CA ILE A 335 -21.83 -18.08 -1.39
C ILE A 335 -22.18 -17.99 0.10
N PRO A 336 -21.40 -18.60 1.01
CA PRO A 336 -21.61 -18.43 2.44
C PRO A 336 -21.58 -16.96 2.86
N PHE A 337 -22.57 -16.53 3.63
CA PHE A 337 -22.79 -15.13 4.04
C PHE A 337 -21.53 -14.43 4.55
N GLN A 338 -20.69 -15.14 5.30
CA GLN A 338 -19.47 -14.59 5.90
C GLN A 338 -18.44 -14.16 4.84
N LYS A 339 -18.47 -14.74 3.63
CA LYS A 339 -17.51 -14.42 2.57
C LYS A 339 -17.74 -13.05 1.91
N PHE A 340 -18.89 -12.40 2.16
CA PHE A 340 -19.17 -11.04 1.68
C PHE A 340 -18.55 -9.95 2.55
N PHE A 341 -18.05 -10.30 3.74
CA PHE A 341 -17.51 -9.34 4.69
C PHE A 341 -16.01 -9.55 4.85
N LYS A 342 -15.24 -8.47 4.70
CA LYS A 342 -13.79 -8.53 4.94
C LYS A 342 -13.47 -8.40 6.42
N VAL A 343 -14.33 -7.69 7.16
CA VAL A 343 -14.18 -7.42 8.59
C VAL A 343 -15.51 -7.74 9.28
N ALA A 344 -15.46 -8.55 10.33
CA ALA A 344 -16.63 -8.92 11.12
C ALA A 344 -16.34 -8.78 12.62
N PHE A 345 -17.25 -8.14 13.34
CA PHE A 345 -17.16 -7.86 14.77
C PHE A 345 -18.45 -8.28 15.48
N GLY A 346 -18.31 -8.86 16.67
CA GLY A 346 -19.40 -9.09 17.61
C GLY A 346 -18.98 -8.69 19.02
N ILE A 347 -19.90 -8.31 19.91
CA ILE A 347 -19.55 -7.83 21.27
C ILE A 347 -18.83 -8.86 22.16
N SER A 348 -18.86 -10.14 21.81
CA SER A 348 -17.96 -11.12 22.45
C SER A 348 -16.47 -10.95 22.09
N LEU A 349 -16.11 -10.06 21.16
CA LEU A 349 -14.74 -9.79 20.72
C LEU A 349 -14.09 -8.56 21.41
N PRO A 350 -14.78 -7.43 21.62
CA PRO A 350 -14.36 -6.41 22.57
C PRO A 350 -14.50 -6.94 24.01
N VAL A 351 -13.47 -6.74 24.83
CA VAL A 351 -13.47 -7.07 26.25
C VAL A 351 -13.00 -5.88 27.06
N ALA A 352 -13.54 -5.72 28.28
CA ALA A 352 -13.12 -4.66 29.17
C ALA A 352 -12.20 -5.19 30.27
N THR A 353 -11.13 -4.46 30.58
CA THR A 353 -10.30 -4.77 31.76
C THR A 353 -11.02 -4.39 33.04
N VAL A 354 -10.90 -5.23 34.06
CA VAL A 354 -11.43 -4.99 35.41
C VAL A 354 -10.39 -4.18 36.21
N ASP A 355 -10.21 -2.91 35.87
CA ASP A 355 -9.30 -1.96 36.54
C ASP A 355 -10.07 -0.71 37.02
N GLU A 356 -9.48 0.11 37.91
CA GLU A 356 -10.05 1.40 38.36
C GLU A 356 -10.42 2.35 37.20
N LYS A 357 -9.76 2.17 36.04
CA LYS A 357 -10.12 2.78 34.75
C LYS A 357 -10.31 1.68 33.70
N PRO A 358 -11.54 1.20 33.45
CA PRO A 358 -11.77 0.10 32.52
C PRO A 358 -11.38 0.48 31.08
N SER A 359 -10.49 -0.31 30.49
CA SER A 359 -10.03 -0.15 29.10
C SER A 359 -10.63 -1.22 28.18
N CYS A 360 -11.14 -0.82 27.02
CA CYS A 360 -11.64 -1.75 26.01
C CYS A 360 -10.48 -2.32 25.18
N ARG A 361 -10.41 -3.64 25.06
CA ARG A 361 -9.43 -4.39 24.26
C ARG A 361 -10.15 -5.18 23.18
N ILE A 362 -9.52 -5.34 22.02
CA ILE A 362 -10.09 -6.08 20.89
C ILE A 362 -9.33 -7.40 20.72
N PHE A 363 -10.04 -8.52 20.73
CA PHE A 363 -9.50 -9.78 20.23
C PHE A 363 -9.68 -9.88 18.72
N THR A 364 -8.58 -10.09 17.98
CA THR A 364 -8.62 -10.33 16.54
C THR A 364 -8.09 -11.73 16.21
N ASN A 365 -8.65 -12.35 15.17
CA ASN A 365 -8.15 -13.62 14.62
C ASN A 365 -7.15 -13.40 13.46
N TYR A 366 -6.99 -12.15 13.00
CA TYR A 366 -6.06 -11.72 11.96
C TYR A 366 -4.92 -10.86 12.53
N ASN A 367 -3.79 -10.81 11.81
CA ASN A 367 -2.65 -9.97 12.15
C ASN A 367 -2.71 -8.69 11.32
N GLY A 368 -3.20 -7.59 11.91
CA GLY A 368 -3.27 -6.31 11.20
C GLY A 368 -1.89 -5.69 10.96
N VAL A 369 -1.79 -4.92 9.88
CA VAL A 369 -0.53 -4.47 9.28
C VAL A 369 -0.27 -2.96 9.42
N GLY A 370 -1.22 -2.19 9.99
CA GLY A 370 -1.08 -0.74 10.19
C GLY A 370 -0.49 -0.32 11.54
N GLU A 371 -0.09 0.96 11.62
CA GLU A 371 0.33 1.60 12.89
C GLU A 371 -0.81 1.57 13.91
N ARG A 372 -0.63 0.79 14.98
CA ARG A 372 -1.51 0.72 16.14
C ARG A 372 -0.85 1.49 17.28
N ILE A 373 -1.59 2.36 17.97
CA ILE A 373 -1.04 3.10 19.13
C ILE A 373 -0.73 2.09 20.25
N ARG A 374 0.46 2.27 20.84
CA ARG A 374 1.30 1.32 21.59
C ARG A 374 0.72 0.73 22.90
N GLU A 375 -0.58 0.78 23.12
CA GLU A 375 -1.20 0.31 24.37
C GLU A 375 -2.03 -0.97 24.22
N GLN A 376 -2.12 -1.59 23.04
CA GLN A 376 -2.91 -2.81 22.84
C GLN A 376 -2.08 -4.07 23.17
N GLY A 377 -2.30 -4.68 24.34
CA GLY A 377 -1.83 -6.03 24.65
C GLY A 377 -2.66 -7.06 23.89
N TRP A 378 -1.99 -8.01 23.24
CA TRP A 378 -2.60 -9.05 22.41
C TRP A 378 -2.61 -10.39 23.13
N THR A 379 -3.66 -11.18 22.97
CA THR A 379 -3.62 -12.62 23.23
C THR A 379 -4.51 -13.38 22.27
N ARG A 380 -3.99 -14.48 21.72
CA ARG A 380 -4.76 -15.47 20.95
C ARG A 380 -5.35 -16.47 21.94
N ARG A 381 -6.55 -16.18 22.44
CA ARG A 381 -7.47 -17.18 22.97
C ARG A 381 -8.88 -16.83 22.53
N SER A 382 -9.57 -17.82 21.99
CA SER A 382 -11.03 -17.78 21.82
C SER A 382 -11.62 -18.26 23.14
N THR A 383 -11.69 -17.44 24.19
CA THR A 383 -12.29 -17.94 25.44
C THR A 383 -12.88 -16.86 26.34
N VAL A 384 -14.20 -16.95 26.45
CA VAL A 384 -15.05 -16.90 27.66
C VAL A 384 -14.83 -15.75 28.64
N MET A 385 -15.92 -15.01 28.85
CA MET A 385 -16.21 -14.10 29.97
C MET A 385 -15.53 -14.57 31.28
N GLY A 386 -14.67 -13.76 31.88
CA GLY A 386 -14.09 -14.03 33.22
C GLY A 386 -12.69 -14.66 33.27
N ASP A 387 -12.02 -14.87 32.13
CA ASP A 387 -10.65 -15.39 32.12
C ASP A 387 -9.59 -14.32 32.45
N HIS A 388 -8.58 -14.71 33.25
CA HIS A 388 -7.41 -13.88 33.56
C HIS A 388 -6.24 -14.23 32.64
N ILE A 389 -5.71 -13.21 31.96
CA ILE A 389 -4.54 -13.37 31.09
C ILE A 389 -3.32 -12.76 31.76
N ARG A 390 -2.31 -13.61 32.00
CA ARG A 390 -1.04 -13.22 32.62
C ARG A 390 -0.40 -12.06 31.84
N ASN A 391 -0.03 -10.99 32.53
CA ASN A 391 0.51 -9.72 31.98
C ASN A 391 -0.48 -8.82 31.22
N VAL A 392 -1.77 -9.17 31.15
CA VAL A 392 -2.79 -8.35 30.47
C VAL A 392 -3.96 -7.97 31.39
N GLY A 393 -4.36 -8.86 32.31
CA GLY A 393 -5.39 -8.59 33.32
C GLY A 393 -6.61 -9.52 33.22
N THR A 394 -7.64 -9.23 34.03
CA THR A 394 -8.92 -9.95 34.03
C THR A 394 -9.92 -9.25 33.12
N PHE A 395 -10.63 -10.05 32.31
CA PHE A 395 -11.56 -9.54 31.30
C PHE A 395 -13.02 -9.81 31.66
N GLN A 396 -13.86 -8.82 31.35
CA GLN A 396 -15.31 -8.93 31.38
C GLN A 396 -15.92 -8.57 30.03
N ASP A 397 -17.20 -8.91 29.85
CA ASP A 397 -18.00 -8.51 28.70
C ASP A 397 -17.98 -6.98 28.52
N ALA A 398 -17.80 -6.52 27.28
CA ALA A 398 -17.82 -5.11 26.94
C ALA A 398 -19.24 -4.55 26.79
N GLY A 399 -20.28 -5.40 26.74
CA GLY A 399 -21.68 -4.99 26.62
C GLY A 399 -22.12 -3.85 27.56
N PRO A 400 -21.75 -3.85 28.87
CA PRO A 400 -22.06 -2.76 29.81
C PRO A 400 -21.41 -1.40 29.50
N LEU A 401 -20.33 -1.39 28.70
CA LEU A 401 -19.61 -0.17 28.30
C LEU A 401 -20.00 0.27 26.89
N GLU A 402 -20.19 -0.68 25.96
CA GLU A 402 -20.52 -0.45 24.57
C GLU A 402 -21.12 -1.71 23.93
N ASN A 403 -22.45 -1.71 23.70
CA ASN A 403 -23.18 -2.82 23.08
C ASN A 403 -23.34 -2.69 21.55
N ASP A 404 -22.60 -1.80 20.87
CA ASP A 404 -22.52 -1.76 19.40
C ASP A 404 -21.03 -1.71 19.02
N PRO A 405 -20.47 -2.74 18.34
CA PRO A 405 -19.05 -2.80 18.07
C PRO A 405 -18.63 -1.94 16.87
N LEU A 406 -19.53 -1.14 16.29
CA LEU A 406 -19.28 -0.32 15.10
C LEU A 406 -17.97 0.46 15.16
N ILE A 407 -17.73 1.20 16.23
CA ILE A 407 -16.53 2.04 16.36
C ILE A 407 -15.26 1.19 16.38
N SER A 408 -15.30 0.04 17.06
CA SER A 408 -14.18 -0.92 17.11
C SER A 408 -13.89 -1.47 15.71
N ALA A 409 -14.95 -1.84 14.98
CA ALA A 409 -14.83 -2.36 13.62
C ALA A 409 -14.23 -1.33 12.65
N LEU A 410 -14.69 -0.07 12.69
CA LEU A 410 -14.19 0.99 11.82
C LEU A 410 -12.74 1.39 12.14
N SER A 411 -12.36 1.39 13.42
CA SER A 411 -10.97 1.60 13.84
C SER A 411 -10.05 0.55 13.24
N GLU A 412 -10.46 -0.72 13.26
CA GLU A 412 -9.67 -1.82 12.70
C GLU A 412 -9.64 -1.80 11.17
N VAL A 413 -10.73 -1.41 10.50
CA VAL A 413 -10.73 -1.16 9.05
C VAL A 413 -9.71 -0.09 8.68
N ALA A 414 -9.70 1.05 9.39
CA ALA A 414 -8.75 2.14 9.12
C ALA A 414 -7.29 1.72 9.36
N ALA A 415 -7.05 0.81 10.31
CA ALA A 415 -5.72 0.25 10.56
C ALA A 415 -5.30 -0.78 9.50
N MET A 416 -6.22 -1.61 9.00
CA MET A 416 -5.90 -2.63 8.00
C MET A 416 -5.83 -2.09 6.58
N PHE A 417 -6.67 -1.10 6.25
CA PHE A 417 -6.85 -0.59 4.91
C PHE A 417 -6.72 0.95 4.90
N PRO A 418 -5.50 1.48 5.07
CA PRO A 418 -5.28 2.92 5.25
C PRO A 418 -5.64 3.78 4.04
N LEU A 419 -5.76 3.18 2.85
CA LEU A 419 -6.16 3.88 1.62
C LEU A 419 -7.69 3.96 1.46
N ILE A 420 -8.44 3.11 2.17
CA ILE A 420 -9.90 3.08 2.12
C ILE A 420 -10.44 4.31 2.86
N GLU A 421 -11.21 5.10 2.11
CA GLU A 421 -11.84 6.33 2.60
C GLU A 421 -13.08 6.01 3.42
N GLU A 422 -13.86 5.02 3.00
CA GLU A 422 -15.04 4.52 3.71
C GLU A 422 -15.28 3.06 3.29
N PRO A 423 -15.88 2.22 4.16
CA PRO A 423 -16.32 0.88 3.78
C PRO A 423 -17.34 0.91 2.65
N ASP A 424 -17.42 -0.17 1.86
CA ASP A 424 -18.42 -0.30 0.79
C ASP A 424 -19.83 -0.25 1.36
N PHE A 425 -20.04 -0.99 2.44
CA PHE A 425 -21.24 -1.03 3.24
C PHE A 425 -20.91 -1.54 4.64
N ILE A 426 -21.72 -1.15 5.61
CA ILE A 426 -21.64 -1.59 7.00
C ILE A 426 -22.99 -2.17 7.37
N LEU A 427 -23.03 -3.45 7.72
CA LEU A 427 -24.21 -4.12 8.23
C LEU A 427 -24.09 -4.28 9.74
N SER A 428 -24.97 -3.62 10.49
CA SER A 428 -25.05 -3.75 11.95
C SER A 428 -26.36 -4.48 12.31
N LEU A 429 -26.23 -5.61 12.99
CA LEU A 429 -27.35 -6.48 13.36
C LEU A 429 -27.61 -6.40 14.86
N GLY A 430 -28.75 -5.82 15.22
CA GLY A 430 -29.22 -5.73 16.60
C GLY A 430 -29.86 -7.02 17.11
N THR A 431 -29.92 -7.16 18.42
CA THR A 431 -30.57 -8.27 19.14
C THR A 431 -32.01 -7.94 19.56
N GLY A 432 -32.57 -6.88 18.98
CA GLY A 432 -33.92 -6.35 19.20
C GLY A 432 -33.94 -5.08 20.06
N GLU A 433 -34.99 -4.28 19.90
CA GLU A 433 -35.21 -3.02 20.65
C GLU A 433 -36.69 -2.85 21.06
N PRO A 434 -37.00 -2.04 22.09
CA PRO A 434 -38.38 -1.83 22.50
C PRO A 434 -39.03 -0.83 21.54
N THR A 435 -40.32 -1.02 21.26
CA THR A 435 -41.07 -0.03 20.48
C THR A 435 -41.27 1.24 21.30
N SER A 436 -40.52 2.31 21.01
CA SER A 436 -40.68 3.62 21.64
C SER A 436 -41.63 4.51 20.84
N ASN A 437 -42.61 5.13 21.53
CA ASN A 437 -43.62 6.03 20.96
C ASN A 437 -43.18 7.50 20.86
N ASN A 438 -41.88 7.79 20.71
CA ASN A 438 -41.40 9.16 20.55
C ASN A 438 -40.55 9.29 19.28
N GLU A 439 -41.21 9.60 18.16
CA GLU A 439 -40.56 10.24 17.02
C GLU A 439 -40.15 11.66 17.43
N LEU A 440 -38.98 11.80 18.06
CA LEU A 440 -38.35 13.11 18.17
C LEU A 440 -37.72 13.44 16.82
N SER A 441 -38.47 14.15 15.99
CA SER A 441 -37.94 14.87 14.83
C SER A 441 -36.99 15.95 15.34
N THR A 442 -35.73 15.90 14.92
CA THR A 442 -34.79 17.02 15.10
C THR A 442 -33.87 17.16 13.90
N ASP A 443 -33.90 18.35 13.32
CA ASP A 443 -33.09 18.82 12.19
C ASP A 443 -31.58 18.55 12.36
N ILE A 444 -30.94 18.08 11.28
CA ILE A 444 -29.51 17.76 11.22
C ILE A 444 -28.76 18.85 10.42
N PRO A 445 -27.62 19.37 10.92
CA PRO A 445 -26.78 20.28 10.14
C PRO A 445 -26.06 19.53 9.01
N ARG A 446 -26.38 19.86 7.74
CA ARG A 446 -25.80 19.28 6.51
C ARG A 446 -24.31 19.60 6.25
N GLY A 447 -23.52 19.90 7.29
CA GLY A 447 -22.23 20.59 7.13
C GLY A 447 -20.95 19.79 7.37
N ILE A 448 -20.99 18.60 7.98
CA ILE A 448 -19.76 17.99 8.52
C ILE A 448 -19.02 17.11 7.48
N TRP A 449 -19.68 16.66 6.41
CA TRP A 449 -19.20 15.55 5.58
C TRP A 449 -18.81 15.96 4.15
N LYS A 450 -18.01 17.02 4.01
CA LYS A 450 -17.46 17.40 2.70
C LYS A 450 -15.99 17.02 2.45
N ASN A 451 -15.23 16.54 3.44
CA ASN A 451 -13.76 16.44 3.29
C ASN A 451 -13.11 15.17 3.89
N GLY A 452 -13.46 13.97 3.41
CA GLY A 452 -12.59 12.77 3.57
C GLY A 452 -12.10 12.47 5.00
N ALA A 453 -12.92 12.73 6.02
CA ALA A 453 -12.49 12.79 7.41
C ALA A 453 -12.39 11.42 8.12
N PHE A 454 -12.85 10.34 7.50
CA PHE A 454 -12.97 9.01 8.12
C PHE A 454 -11.64 8.43 8.65
N PRO A 455 -10.51 8.39 7.90
CA PRO A 455 -9.25 7.87 8.45
C PRO A 455 -8.68 8.77 9.56
N ARG A 456 -8.87 10.10 9.46
CA ARG A 456 -8.39 11.07 10.45
C ARG A 456 -9.20 11.01 11.75
N LEU A 457 -10.53 10.83 11.66
CA LEU A 457 -11.41 10.71 12.82
C LEU A 457 -11.20 9.36 13.54
N CYS A 458 -10.99 8.28 12.78
CA CYS A 458 -10.67 6.96 13.35
C CYS A 458 -9.29 6.91 14.02
N ARG A 459 -8.28 7.61 13.46
CA ARG A 459 -6.92 7.66 14.02
C ARG A 459 -6.81 8.59 15.24
N LEU A 460 -7.69 9.58 15.37
CA LEU A 460 -7.67 10.55 16.48
C LEU A 460 -8.63 10.19 17.64
N PHE A 461 -9.66 9.36 17.46
CA PHE A 461 -10.78 9.37 18.40
C PHE A 461 -11.41 8.03 18.74
N TRP A 462 -10.77 7.25 19.60
CA TRP A 462 -11.53 6.38 20.51
C TRP A 462 -12.34 7.21 21.52
N GLU A 463 -11.81 8.35 21.98
CA GLU A 463 -12.45 9.18 23.01
C GLU A 463 -13.56 10.13 22.50
N LYS A 464 -13.44 10.80 21.34
CA LYS A 464 -14.59 11.57 20.77
C LYS A 464 -15.61 10.68 20.08
N MET A 465 -15.31 9.42 19.72
CA MET A 465 -16.35 8.56 19.12
C MET A 465 -17.30 7.93 20.15
N ARG A 466 -17.03 8.13 21.45
CA ARG A 466 -18.03 8.02 22.52
C ARG A 466 -19.00 9.21 22.55
N ASP A 467 -18.78 10.26 21.77
CA ASP A 467 -19.72 11.36 21.60
C ASP A 467 -20.94 10.88 20.81
N GLY A 468 -22.12 10.96 21.44
CA GLY A 468 -23.39 10.56 20.83
C GLY A 468 -23.68 11.26 19.50
N LYS A 469 -23.14 12.47 19.27
CA LYS A 469 -23.31 13.20 18.00
C LYS A 469 -22.60 12.53 16.83
N VAL A 470 -21.44 11.91 17.05
CA VAL A 470 -20.70 11.21 16.00
C VAL A 470 -21.41 9.92 15.63
N ARG A 471 -21.89 9.16 16.63
CA ARG A 471 -22.72 7.96 16.40
C ARG A 471 -23.97 8.30 15.61
N GLN A 472 -24.70 9.36 16.00
CA GLN A 472 -25.91 9.79 15.32
C GLN A 472 -25.65 10.18 13.85
N ALA A 473 -24.51 10.80 13.54
CA ALA A 473 -24.12 11.08 12.17
C ALA A 473 -23.90 9.80 11.35
N TYR A 474 -23.26 8.77 11.90
CA TYR A 474 -23.08 7.48 11.21
C TYR A 474 -24.39 6.70 11.02
N HIS A 475 -25.32 6.77 11.97
CA HIS A 475 -26.66 6.16 11.80
C HIS A 475 -27.42 6.72 10.60
N SER A 476 -27.10 7.96 10.17
CA SER A 476 -27.69 8.59 8.99
C SER A 476 -26.93 8.34 7.67
N HIS A 477 -25.82 7.60 7.70
CA HIS A 477 -24.98 7.40 6.52
C HIS A 477 -25.62 6.39 5.54
N PRO A 478 -25.73 6.67 4.22
CA PRO A 478 -26.37 5.79 3.25
C PRO A 478 -25.78 4.37 3.15
N ARG A 479 -24.50 4.20 3.48
CA ARG A 479 -23.80 2.89 3.47
C ARG A 479 -23.92 2.12 4.79
N TYR A 480 -24.49 2.74 5.82
CA TYR A 480 -24.70 2.11 7.12
C TYR A 480 -26.12 1.55 7.19
N HIS A 481 -26.21 0.24 7.44
CA HIS A 481 -27.45 -0.50 7.48
C HIS A 481 -27.60 -1.14 8.85
N ARG A 482 -28.40 -0.50 9.72
CA ARG A 482 -28.78 -1.07 11.00
C ARG A 482 -30.08 -1.85 10.84
N LEU A 483 -30.02 -3.16 11.06
CA LEU A 483 -31.21 -4.02 11.09
C LEU A 483 -31.49 -4.43 12.52
N ASN A 484 -32.68 -4.12 12.99
CA ASN A 484 -33.14 -4.49 14.32
C ASN A 484 -34.62 -4.88 14.26
N VAL A 485 -35.05 -5.74 15.18
CA VAL A 485 -36.45 -6.17 15.29
C VAL A 485 -37.08 -5.44 16.48
N LYS A 486 -38.28 -4.88 16.29
CA LYS A 486 -38.98 -4.16 17.36
C LYS A 486 -39.85 -5.09 18.20
N PHE A 487 -39.84 -4.95 19.51
CA PHE A 487 -40.70 -5.70 20.43
C PHE A 487 -41.93 -4.91 20.87
N ASP A 488 -43.07 -5.59 20.94
CA ASP A 488 -44.32 -5.04 21.44
C ASP A 488 -44.34 -5.31 22.96
N GLY A 489 -43.75 -4.41 23.74
CA GLY A 489 -43.59 -4.57 25.20
C GLY A 489 -42.12 -4.60 25.65
N GLU A 490 -41.88 -5.12 26.86
CA GLU A 490 -40.52 -5.28 27.42
C GLU A 490 -39.71 -6.32 26.64
N GLU A 491 -38.42 -6.07 26.51
CA GLU A 491 -37.50 -6.97 25.81
C GLU A 491 -37.33 -8.28 26.58
N PRO A 492 -37.27 -9.44 25.89
CA PRO A 492 -36.92 -10.70 26.55
C PRO A 492 -35.57 -10.62 27.26
N GLN A 493 -35.47 -11.23 28.44
CA GLN A 493 -34.22 -11.26 29.20
C GLN A 493 -33.12 -11.98 28.41
N LEU A 494 -31.86 -11.59 28.66
CA LEU A 494 -30.69 -12.10 27.94
C LEU A 494 -30.52 -13.63 28.11
N ASP A 495 -31.04 -14.21 29.17
CA ASP A 495 -30.97 -15.62 29.54
C ASP A 495 -32.30 -16.37 29.34
N ASP A 496 -33.33 -15.72 28.81
CA ASP A 496 -34.64 -16.34 28.56
C ASP A 496 -34.63 -17.19 27.27
N ILE A 497 -34.16 -18.42 27.40
CA ILE A 497 -34.10 -19.42 26.32
C ILE A 497 -35.50 -19.79 25.80
N MET A 498 -36.55 -19.66 26.62
CA MET A 498 -37.91 -20.02 26.22
C MET A 498 -38.50 -19.04 25.20
N SER A 499 -37.95 -17.83 25.13
CA SER A 499 -38.34 -16.81 24.14
C SER A 499 -37.80 -17.07 22.72
N ILE A 500 -36.81 -17.97 22.55
CA ILE A 500 -36.12 -18.20 21.27
C ILE A 500 -37.09 -18.46 20.10
N PRO A 501 -38.09 -19.36 20.18
CA PRO A 501 -39.00 -19.61 19.06
C PRO A 501 -39.80 -18.37 18.63
N ILE A 502 -40.17 -17.51 19.60
CA ILE A 502 -40.89 -16.26 19.36
C ILE A 502 -39.97 -15.26 18.65
N LEU A 503 -38.72 -15.12 19.13
CA LEU A 503 -37.69 -14.28 18.53
C LEU A 503 -37.39 -14.70 17.09
N GLU A 504 -37.30 -16.00 16.83
CA GLU A 504 -37.12 -16.56 15.48
C GLU A 504 -38.28 -16.18 14.56
N SER A 505 -39.51 -16.41 15.02
CA SER A 505 -40.72 -16.10 14.25
C SER A 505 -40.82 -14.61 13.93
N LYS A 506 -40.51 -13.74 14.91
CA LYS A 506 -40.55 -12.29 14.72
C LYS A 506 -39.48 -11.82 13.74
N ALA A 507 -38.23 -12.26 13.89
CA ALA A 507 -37.16 -11.91 12.97
C ALA A 507 -37.43 -12.41 11.54
N GLN A 508 -38.09 -13.56 11.39
CA GLN A 508 -38.46 -14.11 10.09
C GLN A 508 -39.64 -13.35 9.45
N GLY A 509 -40.65 -13.00 10.26
CA GLY A 509 -41.93 -12.45 9.80
C GLY A 509 -42.01 -10.92 9.77
N ASP A 510 -41.05 -10.19 10.33
CA ASP A 510 -41.09 -8.73 10.36
C ASP A 510 -40.92 -8.14 8.95
N GLY A 511 -42.03 -7.62 8.41
CA GLY A 511 -42.07 -6.99 7.10
C GLY A 511 -41.47 -5.57 7.08
N SER A 512 -41.33 -4.91 8.24
CA SER A 512 -40.83 -3.53 8.32
C SER A 512 -39.37 -3.40 7.86
N ILE A 513 -38.60 -4.48 8.02
CA ILE A 513 -37.18 -4.54 7.67
C ILE A 513 -36.91 -5.12 6.27
N SER A 514 -37.94 -5.57 5.54
CA SER A 514 -37.77 -6.22 4.22
C SER A 514 -37.11 -5.30 3.19
N ASN A 515 -37.51 -4.02 3.11
CA ASN A 515 -36.89 -3.06 2.20
C ASN A 515 -35.41 -2.80 2.55
N ALA A 516 -35.08 -2.81 3.84
CA ALA A 516 -33.70 -2.64 4.28
C ALA A 516 -32.84 -3.87 3.93
N ILE A 517 -33.40 -5.08 4.07
CA ILE A 517 -32.77 -6.34 3.63
C ILE A 517 -32.52 -6.32 2.11
N ASP A 518 -33.49 -5.86 1.31
CA ASP A 518 -33.33 -5.74 -0.14
C ASP A 518 -32.20 -4.78 -0.53
N ARG A 519 -32.14 -3.61 0.13
CA ARG A 519 -31.04 -2.65 -0.09
C ARG A 519 -29.68 -3.24 0.27
N VAL A 520 -29.59 -3.94 1.41
CA VAL A 520 -28.34 -4.61 1.85
C VAL A 520 -27.91 -5.69 0.86
N ALA A 521 -28.84 -6.52 0.38
CA ALA A 521 -28.54 -7.57 -0.59
C ALA A 521 -27.99 -6.97 -1.90
N ARG A 522 -28.57 -5.88 -2.38
CA ARG A 522 -28.09 -5.15 -3.57
C ARG A 522 -26.72 -4.51 -3.36
N CYS A 523 -26.46 -3.91 -2.19
CA CYS A 523 -25.13 -3.42 -1.83
C CYS A 523 -24.09 -4.55 -1.86
N ILE A 524 -24.43 -5.71 -1.29
CA ILE A 524 -23.55 -6.89 -1.29
C ILE A 524 -23.27 -7.36 -2.71
N ILE A 525 -24.29 -7.46 -3.57
CA ILE A 525 -24.15 -7.85 -4.98
C ILE A 525 -23.26 -6.85 -5.74
N ALA A 526 -23.50 -5.55 -5.60
CA ALA A 526 -22.69 -4.52 -6.25
C ALA A 526 -21.23 -4.56 -5.79
N SER A 527 -20.98 -4.86 -4.52
CA SER A 527 -19.62 -5.00 -3.95
C SER A 527 -18.82 -6.19 -4.49
N LEU A 528 -19.47 -7.12 -5.21
CA LEU A 528 -18.75 -8.20 -5.90
C LEU A 528 -17.96 -7.69 -7.11
N PHE A 529 -18.23 -6.47 -7.58
CA PHE A 529 -17.52 -5.82 -8.67
C PHE A 529 -16.61 -4.72 -8.14
N TYR A 530 -15.45 -4.54 -8.78
CA TYR A 530 -14.47 -3.51 -8.42
C TYR A 530 -13.77 -3.00 -9.68
N PHE A 531 -13.08 -1.85 -9.58
CA PHE A 531 -12.43 -1.20 -10.72
C PHE A 531 -10.91 -1.15 -10.57
N GLU A 532 -10.17 -1.42 -11.64
CA GLU A 532 -8.71 -1.25 -11.71
C GLU A 532 -8.32 -0.45 -12.96
N LEU A 533 -7.33 0.44 -12.83
CA LEU A 533 -6.72 1.11 -13.99
C LEU A 533 -5.83 0.13 -14.76
N ASP A 534 -5.83 0.25 -16.10
CA ASP A 534 -4.96 -0.53 -16.98
C ASP A 534 -3.49 -0.05 -16.88
N SER A 535 -3.30 1.26 -16.75
CA SER A 535 -2.01 1.94 -16.63
C SER A 535 -2.17 3.27 -15.88
N LYS A 536 -1.05 3.92 -15.56
CA LYS A 536 -1.08 5.29 -15.01
C LYS A 536 -1.78 6.23 -16.02
N PRO A 537 -2.85 6.95 -15.62
CA PRO A 537 -3.51 7.92 -16.49
C PRO A 537 -2.60 9.09 -16.84
N GLU A 538 -2.74 9.60 -18.05
CA GLU A 538 -2.07 10.81 -18.50
C GLU A 538 -2.87 12.04 -18.09
N ARG A 539 -2.17 13.14 -17.80
CA ARG A 539 -2.82 14.41 -17.45
C ARG A 539 -2.70 15.37 -18.63
N SER A 540 -3.84 15.73 -19.23
CA SER A 540 -3.95 16.71 -20.32
C SER A 540 -5.06 17.71 -20.03
N ASP A 541 -4.82 18.99 -20.24
CA ASP A 541 -5.81 20.08 -20.05
C ASP A 541 -6.56 20.04 -18.70
N GLY A 542 -5.84 19.69 -17.63
CA GLY A 542 -6.40 19.59 -16.28
C GLY A 542 -7.27 18.36 -16.02
N LYS A 543 -7.40 17.44 -16.98
CA LYS A 543 -8.12 16.17 -16.85
C LYS A 543 -7.17 14.99 -16.90
N TYR A 544 -7.57 13.89 -16.27
CA TYR A 544 -6.97 12.58 -16.43
C TYR A 544 -7.63 11.83 -17.57
N ILE A 545 -6.81 11.38 -18.51
CA ILE A 545 -7.19 10.55 -19.64
C ILE A 545 -6.53 9.18 -19.46
N GLY A 546 -7.33 8.14 -19.51
CA GLY A 546 -6.83 6.78 -19.35
C GLY A 546 -7.93 5.75 -19.50
N SER A 547 -7.61 4.50 -19.19
CA SER A 547 -8.58 3.42 -19.22
C SER A 547 -8.39 2.49 -18.03
N GLY A 548 -9.46 1.80 -17.68
CA GLY A 548 -9.43 0.73 -16.70
C GLY A 548 -10.52 -0.29 -16.97
N ARG A 549 -10.73 -1.19 -16.01
CA ARG A 549 -11.63 -2.32 -16.14
C ARG A 549 -12.43 -2.54 -14.88
N ILE A 550 -13.72 -2.78 -15.04
CA ILE A 550 -14.57 -3.37 -14.01
C ILE A 550 -14.35 -4.88 -14.04
N LEU A 551 -14.05 -5.44 -12.88
CA LEU A 551 -13.75 -6.85 -12.66
C LEU A 551 -14.74 -7.42 -11.63
N CYS A 552 -15.03 -8.71 -11.71
CA CYS A 552 -15.78 -9.42 -10.68
C CYS A 552 -14.84 -10.21 -9.76
N SER A 553 -15.16 -10.23 -8.47
CA SER A 553 -14.48 -11.03 -7.45
C SER A 553 -14.77 -12.52 -7.56
N LEU A 554 -15.85 -12.90 -8.26
CA LEU A 554 -16.18 -14.28 -8.63
C LEU A 554 -15.67 -14.59 -10.04
N ARG A 555 -15.26 -15.83 -10.26
CA ARG A 555 -14.67 -16.30 -11.53
C ARG A 555 -15.59 -17.27 -12.25
N SER A 556 -15.39 -17.43 -13.56
CA SER A 556 -16.23 -18.28 -14.42
C SER A 556 -16.35 -19.74 -13.96
N HIS A 557 -15.35 -20.26 -13.27
CA HIS A 557 -15.34 -21.62 -12.69
C HIS A 557 -16.10 -21.74 -11.36
N ASP A 558 -16.40 -20.63 -10.68
CA ASP A 558 -17.23 -20.64 -9.46
C ASP A 558 -18.71 -20.80 -9.86
N PRO A 559 -19.44 -21.83 -9.39
CA PRO A 559 -20.85 -22.00 -9.70
C PRO A 559 -21.70 -20.76 -9.36
N SER A 560 -21.30 -20.00 -8.33
CA SER A 560 -21.97 -18.77 -7.90
C SER A 560 -21.84 -17.64 -8.91
N PHE A 561 -20.78 -17.64 -9.75
CA PHE A 561 -20.60 -16.64 -10.79
C PHE A 561 -21.70 -16.74 -11.84
N LYS A 562 -22.01 -17.96 -12.30
CA LYS A 562 -23.11 -18.16 -13.25
C LYS A 562 -24.45 -17.72 -12.67
N GLN A 563 -24.73 -18.05 -11.41
CA GLN A 563 -25.94 -17.60 -10.70
C GLN A 563 -26.03 -16.06 -10.67
N LEU A 564 -24.93 -15.39 -10.34
CA LEU A 564 -24.85 -13.93 -10.30
C LEU A 564 -25.14 -13.31 -11.67
N ILE A 565 -24.47 -13.79 -12.73
CA ILE A 565 -24.64 -13.24 -14.08
C ILE A 565 -26.06 -13.51 -14.62
N ASP A 566 -26.63 -14.70 -14.38
CA ASP A 566 -27.99 -15.05 -14.78
C ASP A 566 -29.01 -14.15 -14.06
N GLN A 567 -28.83 -13.94 -12.74
CA GLN A 567 -29.68 -13.04 -11.94
C GLN A 567 -29.63 -11.60 -12.46
N LEU A 568 -28.44 -11.03 -12.64
CA LEU A 568 -28.26 -9.66 -13.13
C LEU A 568 -28.76 -9.48 -14.57
N SER A 569 -28.60 -10.50 -15.41
CA SER A 569 -29.11 -10.48 -16.79
C SER A 569 -30.64 -10.51 -16.83
N SER A 570 -31.28 -11.29 -15.95
CA SER A 570 -32.74 -11.41 -15.88
C SER A 570 -33.43 -10.08 -15.54
N ILE A 571 -32.78 -9.23 -14.74
CA ILE A 571 -33.26 -7.91 -14.34
C ILE A 571 -32.70 -6.78 -15.23
N SER A 572 -32.00 -7.12 -16.32
CA SER A 572 -31.36 -6.15 -17.23
C SER A 572 -30.46 -5.14 -16.52
N ALA A 573 -29.65 -5.59 -15.55
CA ALA A 573 -28.77 -4.71 -14.80
C ALA A 573 -27.71 -4.04 -15.70
N GLN A 574 -27.37 -2.80 -15.37
CA GLN A 574 -26.46 -1.96 -16.15
C GLN A 574 -25.42 -1.29 -15.25
N PHE A 575 -24.20 -1.16 -15.76
CA PHE A 575 -23.15 -0.38 -15.13
C PHE A 575 -23.17 1.06 -15.64
N TYR A 576 -22.99 2.00 -14.72
CA TYR A 576 -22.94 3.43 -14.98
C TYR A 576 -21.58 3.99 -14.58
N LEU A 577 -21.07 4.91 -15.40
CA LEU A 577 -19.98 5.83 -15.07
C LEU A 577 -20.60 7.20 -14.86
N ASP A 578 -20.64 7.62 -13.60
CA ASP A 578 -21.47 8.74 -13.15
C ASP A 578 -22.92 8.54 -13.63
N GLU A 579 -23.40 9.35 -14.57
CA GLU A 579 -24.77 9.27 -15.10
C GLU A 579 -24.87 8.55 -16.47
N HIS A 580 -23.76 8.01 -16.99
CA HIS A 580 -23.71 7.42 -18.33
C HIS A 580 -23.63 5.89 -18.27
N VAL A 581 -24.47 5.21 -19.05
CA VAL A 581 -24.41 3.75 -19.20
C VAL A 581 -23.10 3.34 -19.87
N ILE A 582 -22.38 2.41 -19.25
CA ILE A 582 -21.15 1.81 -19.76
C ILE A 582 -21.46 0.51 -20.50
N ALA A 583 -22.16 -0.42 -19.84
CA ALA A 583 -22.41 -1.76 -20.33
C ALA A 583 -23.62 -2.39 -19.63
N ALA A 584 -24.40 -3.20 -20.35
CA ALA A 584 -25.42 -4.05 -19.74
C ALA A 584 -24.82 -5.43 -19.43
N VAL A 585 -25.15 -6.02 -18.28
CA VAL A 585 -24.56 -7.30 -17.84
C VAL A 585 -24.81 -8.43 -18.83
N LYS A 586 -25.93 -8.38 -19.56
CA LYS A 586 -26.32 -9.34 -20.60
C LYS A 586 -25.44 -9.29 -21.85
N ASP A 587 -24.64 -8.25 -22.03
CA ASP A 587 -23.84 -8.07 -23.23
C ASP A 587 -22.67 -9.05 -23.22
N SER A 588 -22.48 -9.82 -24.31
CA SER A 588 -21.39 -10.79 -24.42
C SER A 588 -20.00 -10.15 -24.35
N SER A 589 -19.90 -8.84 -24.58
CA SER A 589 -18.69 -8.04 -24.41
C SER A 589 -18.26 -7.87 -22.94
N CYS A 590 -19.13 -8.21 -21.98
CA CYS A 590 -18.80 -8.17 -20.55
C CYS A 590 -17.94 -9.35 -20.09
N LEU A 591 -17.76 -10.37 -20.92
CA LEU A 591 -16.94 -11.55 -20.59
C LEU A 591 -15.66 -11.57 -21.42
N ASP A 592 -14.55 -11.93 -20.78
CA ASP A 592 -13.29 -12.17 -21.49
C ASP A 592 -13.24 -13.58 -22.12
N LYS A 593 -12.12 -13.88 -22.80
CA LYS A 593 -11.89 -15.16 -23.48
C LYS A 593 -11.97 -16.38 -22.55
N ASP A 594 -11.75 -16.18 -21.25
CA ASP A 594 -11.77 -17.22 -20.22
C ASP A 594 -13.14 -17.26 -19.49
N GLY A 595 -14.11 -16.47 -19.99
CA GLY A 595 -15.47 -16.37 -19.48
C GLY A 595 -15.61 -15.52 -18.22
N ASN A 596 -14.56 -14.80 -17.80
CA ASN A 596 -14.59 -13.97 -16.60
C ASN A 596 -15.17 -12.59 -16.90
N PHE A 597 -15.88 -12.01 -15.92
CA PHE A 597 -16.44 -10.68 -16.07
C PHE A 597 -15.34 -9.60 -16.15
N ARG A 598 -15.38 -8.82 -17.23
CA ARG A 598 -14.40 -7.78 -17.54
C ARG A 598 -14.99 -6.76 -18.50
N VAL A 599 -15.28 -5.57 -17.98
CA VAL A 599 -15.79 -4.43 -18.79
C VAL A 599 -14.74 -3.34 -18.84
N ARG A 600 -14.35 -2.91 -20.04
CA ARG A 600 -13.42 -1.79 -20.25
C ARG A 600 -14.15 -0.46 -20.04
N VAL A 601 -13.53 0.46 -19.31
CA VAL A 601 -14.04 1.81 -19.06
C VAL A 601 -12.98 2.81 -19.50
N GLU A 602 -13.37 3.72 -20.39
CA GLU A 602 -12.53 4.87 -20.77
C GLU A 602 -12.81 6.02 -19.80
N LEU A 603 -11.75 6.64 -19.29
CA LEU A 603 -11.82 7.69 -18.29
C LEU A 603 -11.39 9.03 -18.89
N ASN A 604 -12.22 10.04 -18.65
CA ASN A 604 -11.94 11.45 -18.94
C ASN A 604 -12.53 12.30 -17.82
N THR A 605 -11.82 12.40 -16.70
CA THR A 605 -12.31 13.03 -15.45
C THR A 605 -11.26 14.00 -14.88
N THR A 606 -11.69 14.96 -14.07
CA THR A 606 -10.80 15.89 -13.37
C THR A 606 -10.06 15.23 -12.20
N ASP A 607 -10.73 14.33 -11.46
CA ASP A 607 -10.12 13.46 -10.43
C ASP A 607 -11.09 12.38 -9.95
N ARG A 608 -12.33 12.74 -9.63
CA ARG A 608 -13.31 11.82 -9.03
C ARG A 608 -14.33 11.34 -10.05
N PHE A 609 -14.74 10.09 -9.90
CA PHE A 609 -15.79 9.47 -10.71
C PHE A 609 -16.44 8.34 -9.93
N THR A 610 -17.70 8.04 -10.26
CA THR A 610 -18.48 6.99 -9.61
C THR A 610 -18.76 5.89 -10.60
N ILE A 611 -18.54 4.65 -10.20
CA ILE A 611 -19.08 3.49 -10.92
C ILE A 611 -20.15 2.84 -10.04
N SER A 612 -21.32 2.61 -10.63
CA SER A 612 -22.46 2.01 -9.94
C SER A 612 -23.16 0.97 -10.81
N LEU A 613 -23.80 0.02 -10.16
CA LEU A 613 -24.69 -0.97 -10.75
C LEU A 613 -26.14 -0.53 -10.51
N GLN A 614 -26.94 -0.50 -11.57
CA GLN A 614 -28.37 -0.25 -11.48
C GLN A 614 -29.13 -1.51 -11.89
N GLU A 615 -30.05 -1.94 -11.02
CA GLU A 615 -31.06 -2.95 -11.35
C GLU A 615 -32.30 -2.24 -11.93
N SER A 616 -33.33 -2.95 -12.41
CA SER A 616 -34.56 -2.35 -12.99
C SER A 616 -35.31 -1.32 -12.11
N SER A 617 -34.89 -1.10 -10.86
CA SER A 617 -35.26 0.03 -10.00
C SER A 617 -34.46 1.31 -10.31
N SER A 618 -35.03 2.49 -10.10
CA SER A 618 -34.31 3.76 -10.29
C SER A 618 -33.12 4.00 -9.34
N GLU A 619 -32.89 3.14 -8.35
CA GLU A 619 -31.76 3.26 -7.41
C GLU A 619 -30.48 2.62 -7.94
N THR A 620 -29.36 3.33 -7.80
CA THR A 620 -28.02 2.87 -8.15
C THR A 620 -27.24 2.46 -6.90
N TYR A 621 -26.39 1.44 -7.03
CA TYR A 621 -25.57 0.92 -5.94
C TYR A 621 -24.10 0.95 -6.37
N ASN A 622 -23.26 1.61 -5.57
CA ASN A 622 -21.84 1.74 -5.88
C ASN A 622 -21.15 0.37 -5.88
N ILE A 623 -20.29 0.14 -6.87
CA ILE A 623 -19.40 -1.03 -6.85
C ILE A 623 -18.32 -0.87 -5.78
N SER A 624 -17.62 -1.95 -5.45
CA SER A 624 -16.59 -1.94 -4.41
C SER A 624 -15.49 -0.91 -4.69
N GLY A 625 -15.22 -0.06 -3.68
CA GLY A 625 -14.26 1.04 -3.73
C GLY A 625 -14.78 2.34 -4.36
N SER A 626 -15.96 2.32 -5.00
CA SER A 626 -16.58 3.51 -5.60
C SER A 626 -17.24 4.40 -4.53
N PRO A 627 -17.18 5.74 -4.61
CA PRO A 627 -16.59 6.53 -5.69
C PRO A 627 -15.07 6.58 -5.64
N PHE A 628 -14.46 6.67 -6.81
CA PHE A 628 -13.01 6.64 -6.97
C PHE A 628 -12.41 8.04 -7.05
N SER A 629 -11.14 8.15 -6.67
CA SER A 629 -10.25 9.26 -6.99
C SER A 629 -9.05 8.70 -7.76
N ILE A 630 -8.67 9.34 -8.87
CA ILE A 630 -7.56 8.89 -9.70
C ILE A 630 -6.26 8.83 -8.89
N GLY A 631 -5.99 9.84 -8.05
CA GLY A 631 -4.81 9.85 -7.18
C GLY A 631 -4.75 8.63 -6.26
N LYS A 632 -5.89 8.22 -5.68
CA LYS A 632 -5.96 7.04 -4.81
C LYS A 632 -5.82 5.74 -5.56
N LEU A 633 -6.40 5.62 -6.75
CA LEU A 633 -6.21 4.43 -7.59
C LEU A 633 -4.74 4.26 -8.00
N ILE A 634 -4.07 5.38 -8.34
CA ILE A 634 -2.63 5.41 -8.62
C ILE A 634 -1.83 4.92 -7.41
N GLN A 635 -2.18 5.38 -6.21
CA GLN A 635 -1.52 4.96 -4.97
C GLN A 635 -1.79 3.49 -4.63
N ALA A 636 -3.04 3.04 -4.72
CA ALA A 636 -3.46 1.67 -4.40
C ALA A 636 -2.81 0.64 -5.33
N GLN A 637 -2.78 0.92 -6.64
CA GLN A 637 -2.10 0.09 -7.63
C GLN A 637 -0.60 0.39 -7.74
N ALA A 638 -0.11 1.36 -6.97
CA ALA A 638 1.27 1.83 -6.87
C ALA A 638 1.96 2.10 -8.21
N PHE A 639 1.30 2.83 -9.10
CA PHE A 639 1.94 3.27 -10.35
C PHE A 639 3.09 4.26 -10.13
N ASP A 640 3.19 4.87 -8.94
CA ASP A 640 4.29 5.78 -8.57
C ASP A 640 5.51 5.06 -7.97
N ALA A 641 5.42 3.75 -7.69
CA ALA A 641 6.52 2.94 -7.15
C ALA A 641 7.59 2.63 -8.21
N SER A 642 8.28 3.68 -8.67
CA SER A 642 9.31 3.65 -9.72
C SER A 642 10.51 2.76 -9.36
N PHE A 643 10.71 2.48 -8.07
CA PHE A 643 11.77 1.63 -7.53
C PHE A 643 11.27 0.24 -7.07
N GLY A 644 10.07 -0.16 -7.50
CA GLY A 644 9.47 -1.43 -7.12
C GLY A 644 8.86 -1.45 -5.72
N ARG A 645 8.23 -2.58 -5.36
CA ARG A 645 7.63 -2.83 -4.03
C ARG A 645 8.02 -4.22 -3.54
N SER A 646 7.98 -4.41 -2.23
CA SER A 646 8.27 -5.68 -1.58
C SER A 646 7.31 -6.81 -1.92
N ASP A 647 6.11 -6.53 -2.40
CA ASP A 647 5.13 -7.51 -2.92
C ASP A 647 5.03 -7.53 -4.44
N HIS A 648 5.83 -6.74 -5.15
CA HIS A 648 5.76 -6.64 -6.59
C HIS A 648 6.38 -7.89 -7.23
N ARG A 649 5.60 -8.59 -8.04
CA ARG A 649 6.10 -9.55 -9.01
C ARG A 649 6.20 -8.87 -10.37
N LYS A 650 7.24 -9.16 -11.16
CA LYS A 650 7.34 -8.68 -12.55
C LYS A 650 6.06 -9.10 -13.29
N ARG A 651 5.11 -8.19 -13.51
CA ARG A 651 3.90 -8.46 -14.30
C ARG A 651 4.40 -8.99 -15.65
N LYS A 652 4.01 -10.21 -16.02
CA LYS A 652 4.21 -10.68 -17.40
C LYS A 652 3.44 -9.68 -18.26
N ALA A 653 4.15 -8.86 -19.03
CA ALA A 653 3.50 -8.00 -20.00
C ALA A 653 2.65 -8.90 -20.90
N GLY A 654 1.42 -8.50 -21.20
CA GLY A 654 0.49 -9.29 -22.01
C GLY A 654 0.97 -9.62 -23.42
N GLY A 655 2.16 -9.14 -23.84
CA GLY A 655 2.82 -9.48 -25.11
C GLY A 655 3.85 -10.62 -25.05
N ASP A 656 4.23 -11.12 -23.86
CA ASP A 656 5.25 -12.19 -23.75
C ASP A 656 4.71 -13.61 -24.05
N LEU A 657 3.43 -13.74 -24.41
CA LEU A 657 2.83 -15.00 -24.86
C LEU A 657 3.16 -15.33 -26.33
N GLU A 658 3.79 -14.42 -27.08
CA GLU A 658 4.05 -14.63 -28.52
C GLU A 658 5.50 -15.00 -28.89
N ASN A 659 6.43 -15.20 -27.94
CA ASN A 659 7.76 -15.69 -28.34
C ASN A 659 8.54 -16.48 -27.26
N PRO A 660 8.48 -17.82 -27.25
CA PRO A 660 9.18 -18.65 -26.28
C PRO A 660 10.72 -18.63 -26.41
N ASN A 661 11.29 -17.97 -27.42
CA ASN A 661 12.72 -18.06 -27.76
C ASN A 661 13.64 -16.95 -27.20
N LYS A 662 13.21 -16.10 -26.26
CA LYS A 662 14.06 -15.02 -25.71
C LYS A 662 14.57 -15.21 -24.28
N ARG A 663 14.42 -16.38 -23.66
CA ARG A 663 15.01 -16.68 -22.35
C ARG A 663 16.31 -17.48 -22.48
N GLN A 664 17.35 -16.82 -22.96
CA GLN A 664 18.74 -17.17 -22.66
C GLN A 664 19.64 -15.96 -22.94
N ARG A 665 19.79 -15.09 -21.94
CA ARG A 665 21.05 -14.36 -21.75
C ARG A 665 21.41 -14.49 -20.27
N SER A 666 22.62 -15.01 -20.09
CA SER A 666 23.27 -15.49 -18.89
C SER A 666 23.50 -14.41 -17.84
N ILE A 667 23.61 -14.89 -16.60
CA ILE A 667 24.18 -14.26 -15.40
C ILE A 667 25.58 -13.70 -15.71
#